data_AF-A0A973UTU1-F1
#
_entry.id   AF-A0A973UTU1-F1
#
_cell.length_a   1.000
_cell.length_b   1.000
_cell.length_c   1.000
_cell.angle_alpha   90.00
_cell.angle_beta   90.00
_cell.angle_gamma   90.00
#
_symmetry.space_group_name_H-M   'P 1'
#
loop_
_entity.id
_entity.type
_entity.pdbx_description
1 polymer ?
#
loop_
_entity_poly.entity_id
_entity_poly.type
_entity_poly.pdbx_seq_one_letter_code
_entity_poly.pdbx_strand_id
1 'polypeptide(L)'
;MWRSTLAQRLHREFLVAYHQVISPGTGGLAPRAHLVSDAPRLSLNGSWRFRLWPVADAPADFAEPGFDDVSWAELPVPSHWPLHGDGRYGRPIYTNVRFPIPVDPPFVPDENPTGDHRLTFDLPDEFALDAGGDAVLRFDGIESCGRIWLNGQELGVTFGSRLPVEFAVGHLLRPEGNVLAVRVHQWSSGTYVEDQDMWWLPGIFRDVTLIARPAGGLTDVRVSAGYDHTSGHGTLRIDVPGTPNARVTCAELGVDAAAGEEIRRPAQPWTAETPRLYRVEVATATERAVLQVGFRTVTVEGGTLRVNGRRILLRGVNRHEFDPDHGRVVNEELMRKDLRLMKQHNVNAVRTSHYPPHPRFLDLCDELGLWVIDECDLETHGFEENGWRRNPTADPAWREALVDRAQRMVARDRNHPSIILWSLGNEAGEGENLGHMADAIRELDPSRPLHYEGDWSCRYTDVYSRMYAHQDEVDLIGQRTEKPLGGGDRGGGRPDDAPWDERRRTLPFILCEYGHAMGNGPGGILEYQQLFEKYDRCQGGFIWEWIDHGIRTRRSDGKEFYAYGGDFGEELHDGNFVCDGLVFPDRTPSPGLLEYKKVIEPIRIGEGPGGTVRVANRHDFADLAGIRLRWSYQVQGIVLAAGELTCPALAPGAEADLPLPPAPKNAPPGEAYWTVRAVLAKDTPWASAEHEVAWGQWRAVAWSRRPLGATRPAGDSRGG
;
A
#
# COMPACT_ATOMS: atom_id res chain seq x y z
N MET A 1 17.37 5.32 36.92
CA MET A 1 18.57 4.61 37.41
C MET A 1 18.16 3.18 37.71
N TRP A 2 18.81 2.19 37.07
CA TRP A 2 18.58 0.74 37.11
C TRP A 2 17.48 0.15 36.21
N ARG A 3 17.80 0.05 34.91
CA ARG A 3 17.49 -1.11 34.07
C ARG A 3 18.66 -1.31 33.09
N SER A 4 19.78 -1.85 33.57
CA SER A 4 20.79 -2.38 32.64
C SER A 4 20.45 -3.83 32.35
N THR A 5 20.01 -4.11 31.13
CA THR A 5 19.79 -5.47 30.64
C THR A 5 21.13 -6.21 30.53
N LEU A 6 21.08 -7.55 30.53
CA LEU A 6 22.24 -8.43 30.37
C LEU A 6 23.05 -8.10 29.09
N ALA A 7 22.40 -7.57 28.07
CA ALA A 7 23.00 -7.05 26.83
C ALA A 7 24.02 -5.92 27.08
N GLN A 8 23.75 -5.01 28.02
CA GLN A 8 24.69 -3.95 28.37
C GLN A 8 25.93 -4.46 29.13
N ARG A 9 25.83 -5.61 29.83
CA ARG A 9 26.99 -6.25 30.48
C ARG A 9 27.87 -7.01 29.48
N LEU A 10 27.27 -7.67 28.49
CA LEU A 10 28.02 -8.37 27.43
C LEU A 10 28.74 -7.40 26.47
N HIS A 11 28.24 -6.17 26.32
CA HIS A 11 28.88 -5.11 25.53
C HIS A 11 30.32 -4.74 25.99
N ARG A 12 30.71 -5.10 27.22
CA ARG A 12 32.05 -4.80 27.75
C ARG A 12 33.10 -5.89 27.56
N GLU A 13 32.71 -7.12 27.18
CA GLU A 13 33.66 -8.23 27.04
C GLU A 13 33.88 -8.71 25.60
N PHE A 14 32.98 -8.37 24.66
CA PHE A 14 33.20 -8.46 23.21
C PHE A 14 32.45 -7.29 22.54
N LEU A 15 33.15 -6.33 21.92
CA LEU A 15 32.54 -5.15 21.28
C LEU A 15 31.85 -5.57 19.97
N VAL A 16 30.61 -6.05 20.03
CA VAL A 16 29.78 -6.28 18.84
C VAL A 16 29.46 -4.92 18.20
N ALA A 17 29.72 -4.77 16.89
CA ALA A 17 29.46 -3.55 16.15
C ALA A 17 27.96 -3.23 16.10
N TYR A 18 27.57 -1.95 16.16
CA TYR A 18 26.16 -1.54 16.28
C TYR A 18 25.26 -2.07 15.16
N HIS A 19 25.78 -2.19 13.93
CA HIS A 19 25.02 -2.71 12.78
C HIS A 19 24.75 -4.22 12.87
N GLN A 20 25.34 -4.93 13.84
CA GLN A 20 25.12 -6.36 14.13
C GLN A 20 24.40 -6.58 15.47
N VAL A 21 23.78 -5.53 16.02
CA VAL A 21 22.99 -5.64 17.26
C VAL A 21 21.51 -5.74 16.91
N ILE A 22 20.81 -6.67 17.55
CA ILE A 22 19.35 -6.73 17.51
C ILE A 22 18.81 -5.60 18.38
N SER A 23 18.26 -4.56 17.77
CA SER A 23 17.82 -3.36 18.49
C SER A 23 16.76 -2.59 17.69
N PRO A 24 15.83 -1.91 18.36
CA PRO A 24 15.00 -0.88 17.71
C PRO A 24 15.81 0.39 17.32
N GLY A 25 17.07 0.50 17.75
CA GLY A 25 17.90 1.69 17.58
C GLY A 25 18.10 2.46 18.87
N THR A 26 18.77 3.61 18.78
CA THR A 26 19.12 4.49 19.90
C THR A 26 18.93 5.95 19.52
N GLY A 27 18.65 6.81 20.51
CA GLY A 27 18.58 8.26 20.33
C GLY A 27 17.29 8.79 19.68
N GLY A 28 16.55 7.95 18.98
CA GLY A 28 15.25 8.30 18.40
C GLY A 28 14.20 8.68 19.44
N LEU A 29 13.37 9.67 19.10
CA LEU A 29 12.18 10.05 19.85
C LEU A 29 11.05 9.02 19.67
N ALA A 30 10.08 9.04 20.57
CA ALA A 30 8.89 8.20 20.46
C ALA A 30 8.15 8.47 19.14
N PRO A 31 7.65 7.43 18.45
CA PRO A 31 6.93 7.62 17.20
C PRO A 31 5.61 8.35 17.42
N ARG A 32 5.23 9.15 16.42
CA ARG A 32 4.03 9.99 16.41
C ARG A 32 3.41 9.99 15.02
N ALA A 33 2.19 10.51 14.93
CA ALA A 33 1.51 10.64 13.65
C ALA A 33 2.34 11.45 12.64
N HIS A 34 2.32 11.05 11.38
CA HIS A 34 2.80 11.93 10.32
C HIS A 34 1.90 13.18 10.27
N LEU A 35 2.48 14.34 10.56
CA LEU A 35 1.76 15.60 10.71
C LEU A 35 2.44 16.69 9.91
N VAL A 36 1.63 17.41 9.12
CA VAL A 36 2.03 18.67 8.50
C VAL A 36 1.30 19.79 9.23
N SER A 37 2.08 20.64 9.91
CA SER A 37 1.62 21.84 10.59
C SER A 37 2.26 23.08 9.95
N ASP A 38 1.92 24.25 10.47
CA ASP A 38 2.56 25.52 10.13
C ASP A 38 3.88 25.77 10.88
N ALA A 39 4.39 24.80 11.63
CA ALA A 39 5.73 24.86 12.18
C ALA A 39 6.77 24.97 11.03
N PRO A 40 7.80 25.84 11.14
CA PRO A 40 8.86 25.94 10.14
C PRO A 40 9.52 24.61 9.82
N ARG A 41 9.82 24.39 8.53
CA ARG A 41 10.40 23.16 7.99
C ARG A 41 11.49 23.50 6.99
N LEU A 42 12.63 22.85 7.11
CA LEU A 42 13.71 22.91 6.15
C LEU A 42 13.92 21.51 5.57
N SER A 43 13.67 21.36 4.27
CA SER A 43 14.09 20.16 3.55
C SER A 43 15.62 20.14 3.47
N LEU A 44 16.21 19.01 3.81
CA LEU A 44 17.64 18.74 3.67
C LEU A 44 17.91 17.82 2.47
N ASN A 45 16.91 17.61 1.62
CA ASN A 45 17.08 16.93 0.33
C ASN A 45 17.94 17.79 -0.59
N GLY A 46 18.68 17.14 -1.49
CA GLY A 46 19.56 17.82 -2.43
C GLY A 46 20.86 17.06 -2.64
N SER A 47 21.93 17.78 -2.98
CA SER A 47 23.23 17.19 -3.22
C SER A 47 24.02 17.06 -1.93
N TRP A 48 24.43 15.84 -1.56
CA TRP A 48 25.24 15.56 -0.37
C TRP A 48 26.63 15.06 -0.80
N ARG A 49 27.65 15.42 -0.01
CA ARG A 49 28.99 14.82 -0.17
C ARG A 49 28.90 13.34 0.19
N PHE A 50 29.46 12.49 -0.66
CA PHE A 50 29.33 11.04 -0.53
C PHE A 50 30.66 10.32 -0.77
N ARG A 51 30.94 9.33 0.08
CA ARG A 51 32.06 8.39 -0.06
C ARG A 51 31.61 7.00 0.34
N LEU A 52 31.95 6.01 -0.49
CA LEU A 52 31.66 4.60 -0.22
C LEU A 52 32.92 3.86 0.25
N TRP A 53 32.79 3.11 1.34
CA TRP A 53 33.78 2.16 1.82
C TRP A 53 33.38 0.73 1.44
N PRO A 54 34.35 -0.16 1.16
CA PRO A 54 34.07 -1.56 0.87
C PRO A 54 33.78 -2.41 2.13
N VAL A 55 34.01 -1.88 3.32
CA VAL A 55 33.92 -2.59 4.61
C VAL A 55 33.14 -1.76 5.64
N ALA A 56 32.57 -2.44 6.64
CA ALA A 56 31.81 -1.77 7.70
C ALA A 56 32.67 -1.02 8.72
N ASP A 57 33.89 -1.51 8.99
CA ASP A 57 34.82 -0.89 9.95
C ASP A 57 35.62 0.25 9.29
N ALA A 58 34.94 1.38 9.08
CA ALA A 58 35.54 2.60 8.55
C ALA A 58 35.76 3.66 9.65
N PRO A 59 36.80 4.52 9.56
CA PRO A 59 36.99 5.63 10.51
C PRO A 59 35.80 6.59 10.56
N ALA A 60 35.40 7.04 11.74
CA ALA A 60 34.28 7.97 11.94
C ALA A 60 34.71 9.45 12.05
N ASP A 61 35.95 9.78 11.66
CA ASP A 61 36.49 11.15 11.64
C ASP A 61 35.71 12.10 10.72
N PHE A 62 35.03 11.55 9.71
CA PHE A 62 34.09 12.29 8.86
C PHE A 62 32.87 12.85 9.61
N ALA A 63 32.64 12.53 10.89
CA ALA A 63 31.60 13.18 11.68
C ALA A 63 32.03 14.57 12.18
N GLU A 64 33.34 14.84 12.23
CA GLU A 64 33.88 16.10 12.76
C GLU A 64 33.48 17.29 11.86
N PRO A 65 33.05 18.43 12.43
CA PRO A 65 32.64 19.60 11.64
C PRO A 65 33.75 20.12 10.72
N GLY A 66 35.01 20.04 11.16
CA GLY A 66 36.18 20.50 10.42
C GLY A 66 36.79 19.50 9.43
N PHE A 67 36.15 18.36 9.19
CA PHE A 67 36.64 17.36 8.23
C PHE A 67 36.58 17.92 6.78
N ASP A 68 37.67 17.75 6.02
CA ASP A 68 37.75 18.17 4.62
C ASP A 68 37.17 17.11 3.68
N ASP A 69 35.95 17.36 3.21
CA ASP A 69 35.21 16.52 2.27
C ASP A 69 35.21 17.07 0.83
N VAL A 70 36.01 18.10 0.52
CA VAL A 70 35.98 18.78 -0.80
C VAL A 70 36.28 17.83 -1.96
N SER A 71 37.06 16.78 -1.71
CA SER A 71 37.39 15.76 -2.71
C SER A 71 36.31 14.69 -2.90
N TRP A 72 35.27 14.66 -2.06
CA TRP A 72 34.21 13.67 -2.15
C TRP A 72 33.29 13.96 -3.33
N ALA A 73 32.77 12.87 -3.90
CA ALA A 73 31.73 12.96 -4.90
C ALA A 73 30.44 13.52 -4.28
N GLU A 74 29.50 13.87 -5.16
CA GLU A 74 28.16 14.28 -4.76
C GLU A 74 27.15 13.19 -5.13
N LEU A 75 26.18 12.96 -4.25
CA LEU A 75 25.07 12.04 -4.44
C LEU A 75 23.77 12.77 -4.09
N PRO A 76 22.70 12.67 -4.91
CA PRO A 76 21.40 13.21 -4.52
C PRO A 76 20.85 12.46 -3.31
N VAL A 77 20.17 13.17 -2.42
CA VAL A 77 19.38 12.61 -1.33
C VAL A 77 17.96 13.18 -1.45
N PRO A 78 16.91 12.34 -1.51
CA PRO A 78 16.96 10.87 -1.40
C PRO A 78 17.52 10.16 -2.65
N SER A 79 18.23 9.04 -2.44
CA SER A 79 18.65 8.11 -3.51
C SER A 79 19.06 6.73 -2.98
N HIS A 80 19.19 5.79 -3.93
CA HIS A 80 19.92 4.55 -3.73
C HIS A 80 21.26 4.63 -4.46
N TRP A 81 22.37 4.60 -3.73
CA TRP A 81 23.68 4.80 -4.34
C TRP A 81 24.04 3.79 -5.46
N PRO A 82 23.57 2.52 -5.49
CA PRO A 82 23.89 1.61 -6.60
C PRO A 82 23.32 2.04 -7.95
N LEU A 83 22.33 2.94 -7.95
CA LEU A 83 21.74 3.51 -9.18
C LEU A 83 22.52 4.74 -9.68
N HIS A 84 23.62 5.11 -9.02
CA HIS A 84 24.45 6.26 -9.36
C HIS A 84 25.90 5.86 -9.66
N GLY A 85 26.62 6.77 -10.33
CA GLY A 85 28.06 6.62 -10.55
C GLY A 85 28.46 5.51 -11.53
N ASP A 86 27.54 5.01 -12.36
CA ASP A 86 27.77 3.99 -13.39
C ASP A 86 28.45 2.72 -12.83
N GLY A 87 27.88 2.20 -11.73
CA GLY A 87 28.38 1.01 -11.03
C GLY A 87 29.56 1.28 -10.07
N ARG A 88 30.04 2.52 -9.96
CA ARG A 88 31.11 2.90 -9.02
C ARG A 88 30.74 2.64 -7.57
N TYR A 89 29.46 2.74 -7.22
CA TYR A 89 28.98 2.60 -5.86
C TYR A 89 28.35 1.22 -5.57
N GLY A 90 28.73 0.21 -6.35
CA GLY A 90 28.07 -1.09 -6.32
C GLY A 90 26.96 -1.17 -7.35
N ARG A 91 26.21 -2.27 -7.31
CA ARG A 91 25.17 -2.59 -8.27
C ARG A 91 23.90 -3.05 -7.56
N PRO A 92 22.71 -2.84 -8.16
CA PRO A 92 21.48 -3.48 -7.71
C PRO A 92 21.68 -4.99 -7.58
N ILE A 93 21.00 -5.60 -6.61
CA ILE A 93 20.93 -7.06 -6.45
C ILE A 93 19.46 -7.44 -6.41
N TYR A 94 19.05 -8.45 -7.17
CA TYR A 94 17.70 -9.00 -7.07
C TYR A 94 17.73 -10.46 -6.66
N THR A 95 17.13 -10.77 -5.52
CA THR A 95 16.81 -12.12 -5.08
C THR A 95 15.38 -12.14 -4.55
N ASN A 96 14.70 -13.27 -4.68
CA ASN A 96 13.36 -13.51 -4.13
C ASN A 96 13.50 -14.00 -2.68
N VAL A 97 13.68 -15.31 -2.49
CA VAL A 97 13.72 -15.92 -1.14
C VAL A 97 15.11 -15.86 -0.52
N ARG A 98 16.16 -15.91 -1.34
CA ARG A 98 17.53 -16.04 -0.81
C ARG A 98 18.04 -14.69 -0.34
N PHE A 99 18.48 -14.64 0.91
CA PHE A 99 19.32 -13.54 1.35
C PHE A 99 20.57 -13.40 0.46
N PRO A 100 20.97 -12.19 0.08
CA PRO A 100 22.23 -11.93 -0.62
C PRO A 100 23.46 -12.01 0.32
N ILE A 101 23.22 -12.35 1.59
CA ILE A 101 24.22 -12.55 2.65
C ILE A 101 23.99 -13.92 3.32
N PRO A 102 25.02 -14.51 3.97
CA PRO A 102 24.84 -15.75 4.73
C PRO A 102 23.82 -15.59 5.86
N VAL A 103 22.99 -16.63 6.08
CA VAL A 103 21.98 -16.61 7.17
C VAL A 103 22.60 -16.95 8.52
N ASP A 104 23.14 -15.94 9.22
CA ASP A 104 23.67 -16.06 10.58
C ASP A 104 23.29 -14.85 11.46
N PRO A 105 22.01 -14.66 11.80
CA PRO A 105 21.58 -13.51 12.59
C PRO A 105 22.27 -13.46 13.96
N PRO A 106 22.67 -12.28 14.48
CA PRO A 106 22.52 -10.96 13.87
C PRO A 106 23.75 -10.51 13.05
N PHE A 107 24.67 -11.42 12.74
CA PHE A 107 25.94 -11.12 12.09
C PHE A 107 25.73 -10.90 10.58
N VAL A 108 26.48 -9.96 10.00
CA VAL A 108 26.50 -9.69 8.56
C VAL A 108 27.95 -9.73 8.06
N PRO A 109 28.22 -9.82 6.75
CA PRO A 109 29.58 -9.86 6.23
C PRO A 109 30.43 -8.66 6.67
N ASP A 110 31.74 -8.86 6.86
CA ASP A 110 32.68 -7.76 7.13
C ASP A 110 32.90 -6.87 5.88
N GLU A 111 32.89 -7.49 4.69
CA GLU A 111 32.84 -6.84 3.37
C GLU A 111 31.43 -6.29 3.11
N ASN A 112 31.05 -5.30 3.91
CA ASN A 112 29.74 -4.66 3.89
C ASN A 112 29.87 -3.21 3.42
N PRO A 113 29.43 -2.90 2.19
CA PRO A 113 29.52 -1.55 1.64
C PRO A 113 28.87 -0.52 2.55
N THR A 114 29.62 0.54 2.83
CA THR A 114 29.25 1.53 3.86
C THR A 114 29.40 2.94 3.30
N GLY A 115 28.28 3.66 3.19
CA GLY A 115 28.19 5.00 2.63
C GLY A 115 28.26 6.09 3.70
N ASP A 116 29.32 6.90 3.68
CA ASP A 116 29.40 8.14 4.44
C ASP A 116 28.77 9.28 3.64
N HIS A 117 27.83 10.00 4.25
CA HIS A 117 27.14 11.16 3.68
C HIS A 117 27.41 12.39 4.55
N ARG A 118 27.67 13.54 3.93
CA ARG A 118 27.85 14.83 4.62
C ARG A 118 27.08 15.94 3.93
N LEU A 119 26.40 16.77 4.73
CA LEU A 119 25.71 17.98 4.30
C LEU A 119 26.09 19.13 5.24
N THR A 120 26.45 20.27 4.65
CA THR A 120 26.53 21.55 5.38
C THR A 120 25.31 22.38 5.07
N PHE A 121 24.66 22.95 6.08
CA PHE A 121 23.47 23.78 5.91
C PHE A 121 23.38 24.92 6.93
N ASP A 122 22.70 25.98 6.51
CA ASP A 122 22.38 27.14 7.34
C ASP A 122 20.89 27.12 7.68
N LEU A 123 20.53 27.73 8.80
CA LEU A 123 19.14 27.85 9.20
C LEU A 123 18.51 29.09 8.55
N PRO A 124 17.28 28.98 8.03
CA PRO A 124 16.54 30.16 7.62
C PRO A 124 16.07 30.95 8.86
N ASP A 125 15.86 32.25 8.69
CA ASP A 125 15.50 33.20 9.78
C ASP A 125 14.28 32.77 10.62
N GLU A 126 13.39 31.96 10.04
CA GLU A 126 12.19 31.42 10.68
C GLU A 126 12.46 30.38 11.79
N PHE A 127 13.66 29.77 11.82
CA PHE A 127 14.11 28.91 12.92
C PHE A 127 14.69 29.76 14.06
N ALA A 128 13.81 30.39 14.85
CA ALA A 128 14.21 31.22 15.99
C ALA A 128 14.73 30.37 17.17
N LEU A 129 16.05 30.10 17.20
CA LEU A 129 16.70 29.35 18.29
C LEU A 129 16.68 30.09 19.65
N ASP A 130 16.49 31.42 19.66
CA ASP A 130 16.63 32.26 20.85
C ASP A 130 15.37 32.34 21.74
N ALA A 131 14.24 31.76 21.30
CA ALA A 131 12.93 31.90 21.94
C ALA A 131 12.48 30.67 22.79
N GLY A 132 13.39 29.74 23.10
CA GLY A 132 13.06 28.53 23.87
C GLY A 132 12.26 27.48 23.09
N GLY A 133 12.22 27.58 21.75
CA GLY A 133 11.75 26.51 20.86
C GLY A 133 12.82 25.42 20.67
N ASP A 134 12.37 24.21 20.33
CA ASP A 134 13.25 23.08 20.00
C ASP A 134 13.15 22.77 18.49
N ALA A 135 13.88 21.79 18.00
CA ALA A 135 13.77 21.28 16.65
C ALA A 135 14.03 19.79 16.63
N VAL A 136 13.43 19.09 15.66
CA VAL A 136 13.77 17.70 15.38
C VAL A 136 14.35 17.54 13.99
N LEU A 137 15.31 16.64 13.87
CA LEU A 137 15.80 16.12 12.60
C LEU A 137 15.07 14.82 12.31
N ARG A 138 14.40 14.74 11.17
CA ARG A 138 13.60 13.60 10.73
C ARG A 138 14.23 12.96 9.50
N PHE A 139 14.38 11.64 9.54
CA PHE A 139 14.66 10.80 8.37
C PHE A 139 13.44 9.93 8.11
N ASP A 140 12.91 9.95 6.89
CA ASP A 140 11.74 9.15 6.52
C ASP A 140 12.08 7.72 6.05
N GLY A 141 13.36 7.44 5.77
CA GLY A 141 13.84 6.11 5.40
C GLY A 141 15.33 6.07 5.09
N ILE A 142 16.03 5.13 5.73
CA ILE A 142 17.46 4.82 5.52
C ILE A 142 17.58 3.30 5.42
N GLU A 143 18.13 2.79 4.32
CA GLU A 143 18.30 1.35 4.09
C GLU A 143 19.78 0.93 4.21
N SER A 144 20.18 -0.03 5.06
CA SER A 144 19.37 -0.78 6.06
C SER A 144 19.57 -0.32 7.51
N CYS A 145 20.68 0.37 7.80
CA CYS A 145 21.00 0.92 9.12
C CYS A 145 21.77 2.23 8.99
N GLY A 146 21.39 3.24 9.79
CA GLY A 146 22.02 4.56 9.80
C GLY A 146 22.58 4.95 11.17
N ARG A 147 23.82 5.45 11.23
CA ARG A 147 24.38 6.16 12.39
C ARG A 147 24.55 7.63 12.07
N ILE A 148 24.09 8.50 12.96
CA ILE A 148 23.84 9.91 12.63
C ILE A 148 24.54 10.83 13.62
N TRP A 149 25.16 11.88 13.09
CA TRP A 149 25.81 12.95 13.85
C TRP A 149 25.37 14.32 13.35
N LEU A 150 25.23 15.26 14.28
CA LEU A 150 25.05 16.67 13.98
C LEU A 150 26.12 17.48 14.72
N ASN A 151 26.87 18.30 13.99
CA ASN A 151 27.93 19.14 14.53
C ASN A 151 28.97 18.36 15.37
N GLY A 152 29.31 17.13 14.95
CA GLY A 152 30.24 16.23 15.63
C GLY A 152 29.62 15.42 16.77
N GLN A 153 28.40 15.73 17.21
CA GLN A 153 27.72 14.99 18.27
C GLN A 153 26.86 13.87 17.68
N GLU A 154 27.06 12.65 18.18
CA GLU A 154 26.23 11.50 17.81
C GLU A 154 24.81 11.68 18.32
N LEU A 155 23.83 11.55 17.42
CA LEU A 155 22.42 11.55 17.74
C LEU A 155 21.93 10.13 18.08
N GLY A 156 22.37 9.13 17.33
CA GLY A 156 22.03 7.73 17.57
C GLY A 156 22.14 6.84 16.34
N VAL A 157 21.54 5.65 16.44
CA VAL A 157 21.49 4.61 15.41
C VAL A 157 20.04 4.25 15.11
N THR A 158 19.70 4.07 13.83
CA THR A 158 18.35 3.69 13.39
C THR A 158 18.33 2.38 12.61
N PHE A 159 17.23 1.63 12.78
CA PHE A 159 16.84 0.44 12.02
C PHE A 159 15.37 0.60 11.58
N GLY A 160 14.93 -0.27 10.66
CA GLY A 160 13.58 -0.21 10.07
C GLY A 160 13.58 0.73 8.88
N SER A 161 14.02 0.22 7.73
CA SER A 161 14.30 1.01 6.53
C SER A 161 13.10 1.85 6.09
N ARG A 162 11.88 1.35 6.31
CA ARG A 162 10.64 1.96 5.82
C ARG A 162 9.91 2.79 6.86
N LEU A 163 10.51 3.00 8.03
CA LEU A 163 9.93 3.71 9.16
C LEU A 163 10.70 5.00 9.48
N PRO A 164 10.00 6.11 9.75
CA PRO A 164 10.69 7.36 10.08
C PRO A 164 11.33 7.30 11.47
N VAL A 165 12.38 8.10 11.66
CA VAL A 165 13.00 8.37 12.96
C VAL A 165 13.16 9.88 13.15
N GLU A 166 12.87 10.39 14.34
CA GLU A 166 13.06 11.80 14.72
C GLU A 166 14.08 11.90 15.86
N PHE A 167 15.02 12.85 15.79
CA PHE A 167 15.99 13.15 16.85
C PHE A 167 15.80 14.59 17.33
N ALA A 168 15.82 14.83 18.64
CA ALA A 168 15.82 16.19 19.18
C ALA A 168 17.20 16.84 18.96
N VAL A 169 17.23 17.96 18.25
CA VAL A 169 18.47 18.59 17.78
C VAL A 169 18.57 20.09 18.08
N GLY A 170 17.52 20.74 18.59
CA GLY A 170 17.51 22.19 18.79
C GLY A 170 18.71 22.70 19.59
N HIS A 171 19.13 21.96 20.62
CA HIS A 171 20.28 22.27 21.46
C HIS A 171 21.66 22.20 20.75
N LEU A 172 21.73 21.65 19.54
CA LEU A 172 22.96 21.50 18.75
C LEU A 172 23.03 22.45 17.57
N LEU A 173 21.89 23.02 17.18
CA LEU A 173 21.77 23.84 15.99
C LEU A 173 22.47 25.19 16.17
N ARG A 174 23.03 25.67 15.06
CA ARG A 174 23.68 26.97 14.92
C ARG A 174 22.97 27.75 13.80
N PRO A 175 23.02 29.09 13.79
CA PRO A 175 22.46 29.86 12.67
C PRO A 175 23.07 29.47 11.31
N GLU A 176 24.39 29.26 11.28
CA GLU A 176 25.13 28.92 10.07
C GLU A 176 26.14 27.79 10.33
N GLY A 177 26.53 27.07 9.28
CA GLY A 177 27.60 26.09 9.28
C GLY A 177 27.29 24.82 10.08
N ASN A 178 26.02 24.37 10.07
CA ASN A 178 25.69 23.07 10.64
C ASN A 178 26.17 21.96 9.73
N VAL A 179 26.79 20.93 10.30
CA VAL A 179 27.29 19.76 9.58
C VAL A 179 26.49 18.54 10.01
N LEU A 180 25.70 17.99 9.10
CA LEU A 180 25.03 16.71 9.25
C LEU A 180 25.88 15.62 8.60
N ALA A 181 26.24 14.60 9.37
CA ALA A 181 26.99 13.45 8.91
C ALA A 181 26.20 12.16 9.18
N VAL A 182 26.11 11.28 8.18
CA VAL A 182 25.36 10.03 8.27
C VAL A 182 26.18 8.90 7.68
N ARG A 183 26.34 7.81 8.44
CA ARG A 183 26.90 6.56 7.95
C ARG A 183 25.79 5.56 7.73
N VAL A 184 25.72 5.00 6.53
CA VAL A 184 24.73 3.98 6.15
C VAL A 184 25.44 2.68 5.82
N HIS A 185 25.02 1.58 6.45
CA HIS A 185 25.49 0.23 6.10
C HIS A 185 24.49 -0.43 5.15
N GLN A 186 25.00 -1.09 4.12
CA GLN A 186 24.16 -1.87 3.21
C GLN A 186 23.47 -3.01 3.95
N TRP A 187 24.26 -3.79 4.71
CA TRP A 187 23.75 -4.89 5.52
C TRP A 187 23.77 -4.55 7.01
N SER A 188 22.75 -5.02 7.73
CA SER A 188 22.69 -4.92 9.18
C SER A 188 21.87 -6.07 9.76
N SER A 189 21.76 -6.16 11.07
CA SER A 189 20.79 -7.05 11.72
C SER A 189 19.38 -6.84 11.15
N GLY A 190 19.00 -5.60 10.82
CA GLY A 190 17.72 -5.27 10.19
C GLY A 190 17.47 -5.99 8.86
N THR A 191 18.52 -6.36 8.12
CA THR A 191 18.40 -7.10 6.85
C THR A 191 17.64 -8.42 7.02
N TYR A 192 17.81 -9.12 8.15
CA TYR A 192 17.14 -10.41 8.40
C TYR A 192 15.62 -10.33 8.58
N VAL A 193 15.06 -9.13 8.63
CA VAL A 193 13.62 -8.88 8.73
C VAL A 193 13.10 -7.99 7.59
N GLU A 194 13.90 -7.80 6.54
CA GLU A 194 13.61 -6.98 5.36
C GLU A 194 13.94 -7.78 4.09
N ASP A 195 13.51 -9.04 4.06
CA ASP A 195 13.77 -10.02 2.99
C ASP A 195 12.63 -10.12 1.98
N GLN A 196 12.10 -8.97 1.55
CA GLN A 196 11.04 -8.93 0.55
C GLN A 196 11.56 -9.32 -0.85
N ASP A 197 10.71 -9.96 -1.66
CA ASP A 197 10.96 -10.24 -3.09
C ASP A 197 11.05 -8.93 -3.92
N MET A 198 12.21 -8.28 -3.87
CA MET A 198 12.47 -7.01 -4.52
C MET A 198 13.97 -6.76 -4.69
N TRP A 199 14.34 -5.63 -5.31
CA TRP A 199 15.73 -5.21 -5.38
C TRP A 199 16.32 -4.87 -4.00
N TRP A 200 17.55 -5.26 -3.72
CA TRP A 200 18.33 -4.76 -2.57
C TRP A 200 19.03 -3.46 -2.96
N LEU A 201 18.61 -2.35 -2.35
CA LEU A 201 19.05 -1.01 -2.73
C LEU A 201 19.31 -0.19 -1.46
N PRO A 202 20.54 -0.14 -0.95
CA PRO A 202 20.86 0.69 0.21
C PRO A 202 20.90 2.19 -0.13
N GLY A 203 20.71 3.03 0.90
CA GLY A 203 20.77 4.49 0.76
C GLY A 203 19.84 5.25 1.70
N ILE A 204 20.00 6.58 1.73
CA ILE A 204 19.00 7.48 2.31
C ILE A 204 17.96 7.71 1.22
N PHE A 205 16.95 6.85 1.16
CA PHE A 205 16.04 6.74 0.01
C PHE A 205 14.69 7.46 0.20
N ARG A 206 14.46 8.09 1.36
CA ARG A 206 13.34 9.01 1.60
C ARG A 206 13.85 10.32 2.23
N ASP A 207 12.93 11.27 2.34
CA ASP A 207 13.22 12.65 2.72
C ASP A 207 13.96 12.79 4.05
N VAL A 208 14.81 13.82 4.10
CA VAL A 208 15.43 14.32 5.33
C VAL A 208 14.91 15.72 5.58
N THR A 209 14.34 15.96 6.76
CA THR A 209 13.71 17.24 7.09
C THR A 209 14.08 17.70 8.49
N LEU A 210 14.47 18.96 8.64
CA LEU A 210 14.53 19.63 9.93
C LEU A 210 13.18 20.32 10.19
N ILE A 211 12.58 20.09 11.37
CA ILE A 211 11.27 20.60 11.71
C ILE A 211 11.34 21.32 13.05
N ALA A 212 10.90 22.57 13.10
CA ALA A 212 10.79 23.32 14.34
C ALA A 212 9.75 22.69 15.28
N ARG A 213 9.98 22.84 16.58
CA ARG A 213 9.07 22.44 17.67
C ARG A 213 8.87 23.64 18.58
N PRO A 214 7.88 24.52 18.28
CA PRO A 214 7.63 25.67 19.13
C PRO A 214 7.21 25.21 20.53
N ALA A 215 7.56 26.00 21.55
CA ALA A 215 7.14 25.71 22.92
C ALA A 215 5.59 25.65 23.00
N GLY A 216 5.06 24.57 23.59
CA GLY A 216 3.61 24.32 23.62
C GLY A 216 3.00 23.94 22.26
N GLY A 217 3.83 23.55 21.28
CA GLY A 217 3.41 23.00 20.00
C GLY A 217 2.84 21.58 20.11
N LEU A 218 2.41 21.04 18.97
CA LEU A 218 1.78 19.73 18.82
C LEU A 218 2.83 18.62 18.83
N THR A 219 2.85 17.85 19.91
CA THR A 219 3.73 16.68 20.07
C THR A 219 3.23 15.45 19.30
N ASP A 220 1.94 15.18 19.32
CA ASP A 220 1.29 14.07 18.63
C ASP A 220 -0.20 14.38 18.45
N VAL A 221 -0.84 13.83 17.42
CA VAL A 221 -2.27 14.01 17.16
C VAL A 221 -2.91 12.66 16.85
N ARG A 222 -3.97 12.31 17.59
CA ARG A 222 -4.68 11.03 17.47
C ARG A 222 -6.12 11.30 17.09
N VAL A 223 -6.55 10.81 15.94
CA VAL A 223 -7.90 10.99 15.43
C VAL A 223 -8.71 9.71 15.63
N SER A 224 -9.87 9.82 16.29
CA SER A 224 -10.91 8.81 16.30
C SER A 224 -12.15 9.37 15.61
N ALA A 225 -12.51 8.82 14.45
CA ALA A 225 -13.60 9.32 13.59
C ALA A 225 -14.54 8.19 13.15
N GLY A 226 -15.41 7.76 14.06
CA GLY A 226 -16.38 6.69 13.82
C GLY A 226 -17.64 7.16 13.07
N TYR A 227 -18.25 6.29 12.28
CA TYR A 227 -19.54 6.54 11.62
C TYR A 227 -20.60 5.52 12.05
N ASP A 228 -21.73 6.02 12.54
CA ASP A 228 -22.92 5.20 12.83
C ASP A 228 -23.88 5.25 11.64
N HIS A 229 -23.86 4.19 10.85
CA HIS A 229 -24.70 4.02 9.66
C HIS A 229 -26.20 3.90 9.96
N THR A 230 -26.59 3.62 11.21
CA THR A 230 -28.01 3.52 11.59
C THR A 230 -28.62 4.89 11.90
N SER A 231 -27.84 5.78 12.51
CA SER A 231 -28.28 7.14 12.84
C SER A 231 -27.80 8.21 11.86
N GLY A 232 -26.85 7.91 10.98
CA GLY A 232 -26.24 8.88 10.05
C GLY A 232 -25.33 9.90 10.72
N HIS A 233 -24.82 9.60 11.92
CA HIS A 233 -23.96 10.50 12.69
C HIS A 233 -22.51 10.02 12.70
N GLY A 234 -21.58 10.98 12.63
CA GLY A 234 -20.17 10.78 12.93
C GLY A 234 -19.86 11.12 14.39
N THR A 235 -18.93 10.39 14.99
CA THR A 235 -18.33 10.66 16.30
C THR A 235 -16.87 11.00 16.10
N LEU A 236 -16.47 12.22 16.46
CA LEU A 236 -15.10 12.73 16.37
C LEU A 236 -14.53 12.93 17.77
N ARG A 237 -13.33 12.41 18.01
CA ARG A 237 -12.48 12.74 19.15
C ARG A 237 -11.06 12.91 18.65
N ILE A 238 -10.39 13.97 19.09
CA ILE A 238 -8.98 14.20 18.77
C ILE A 238 -8.21 14.39 20.05
N ASP A 239 -7.30 13.46 20.36
CA ASP A 239 -6.41 13.54 21.50
C ASP A 239 -5.04 14.12 21.05
N VAL A 240 -4.49 15.03 21.86
CA VAL A 240 -3.18 15.67 21.63
C VAL A 240 -2.30 15.45 22.88
N PRO A 241 -1.70 14.24 23.04
CA PRO A 241 -1.00 13.85 24.26
C PRO A 241 0.15 14.81 24.61
N GLY A 242 0.21 15.27 25.86
CA GLY A 242 1.28 16.16 26.32
C GLY A 242 1.13 17.63 25.93
N THR A 243 0.07 17.99 25.19
CA THR A 243 -0.20 19.37 24.76
C THR A 243 -1.55 19.85 25.30
N PRO A 244 -1.61 20.42 26.52
CA PRO A 244 -2.86 20.91 27.09
C PRO A 244 -3.38 22.11 26.29
N ASN A 245 -4.70 22.30 26.28
CA ASN A 245 -5.40 23.43 25.63
C ASN A 245 -5.35 23.46 24.10
N ALA A 246 -5.00 22.36 23.43
CA ALA A 246 -5.21 22.25 21.99
C ALA A 246 -6.72 22.35 21.67
N ARG A 247 -7.06 23.11 20.63
CA ARG A 247 -8.42 23.37 20.18
C ARG A 247 -8.67 22.69 18.84
N VAL A 248 -9.82 22.04 18.72
CA VAL A 248 -10.25 21.31 17.54
C VAL A 248 -11.38 22.07 16.88
N THR A 249 -11.24 22.40 15.60
CA THR A 249 -12.27 23.09 14.84
C THR A 249 -12.56 22.41 13.50
N CYS A 250 -13.85 22.36 13.15
CA CYS A 250 -14.30 21.95 11.81
C CYS A 250 -15.50 22.81 11.43
N ALA A 251 -15.29 23.78 10.55
CA ALA A 251 -16.31 24.76 10.18
C ALA A 251 -17.57 24.09 9.60
N GLU A 252 -17.39 23.08 8.75
CA GLU A 252 -18.51 22.40 8.09
C GLU A 252 -19.40 21.61 9.06
N LEU A 253 -18.81 21.05 10.12
CA LEU A 253 -19.55 20.31 11.15
C LEU A 253 -20.02 21.19 12.31
N GLY A 254 -19.70 22.49 12.28
CA GLY A 254 -19.95 23.41 13.40
C GLY A 254 -19.25 22.94 14.68
N VAL A 255 -18.02 22.45 14.54
CA VAL A 255 -17.20 21.95 15.65
C VAL A 255 -16.22 23.02 16.08
N ASP A 256 -16.23 23.26 17.39
CA ASP A 256 -15.29 24.09 18.10
C ASP A 256 -15.23 23.58 19.55
N ALA A 257 -14.20 22.81 19.88
CA ALA A 257 -14.08 22.10 21.14
C ALA A 257 -12.62 22.01 21.61
N ALA A 258 -12.42 21.64 22.88
CA ALA A 258 -11.10 21.25 23.36
C ALA A 258 -10.72 19.86 22.84
N ALA A 259 -9.41 19.62 22.66
CA ALA A 259 -8.90 18.27 22.40
C ALA A 259 -9.28 17.31 23.54
N GLY A 260 -9.58 16.06 23.18
CA GLY A 260 -10.05 15.00 24.07
C GLY A 260 -11.57 14.96 24.26
N GLU A 261 -12.31 15.99 23.85
CA GLU A 261 -13.77 15.97 23.87
C GLU A 261 -14.33 15.11 22.73
N GLU A 262 -15.36 14.31 23.04
CA GLU A 262 -16.11 13.55 22.05
C GLU A 262 -17.25 14.39 21.48
N ILE A 263 -17.31 14.48 20.15
CA ILE A 263 -18.25 15.32 19.42
C ILE A 263 -19.07 14.45 18.47
N ARG A 264 -20.39 14.50 18.60
CA ARG A 264 -21.32 13.81 17.70
C ARG A 264 -22.06 14.80 16.80
N ARG A 265 -22.03 14.58 15.48
CA ARG A 265 -22.70 15.42 14.47
C ARG A 265 -23.23 14.57 13.32
N PRO A 266 -24.30 14.98 12.61
CA PRO A 266 -24.60 14.44 11.30
C PRO A 266 -23.38 14.60 10.39
N ALA A 267 -22.95 13.53 9.74
CA ALA A 267 -21.78 13.51 8.87
C ALA A 267 -22.01 12.55 7.70
N GLN A 268 -21.35 12.82 6.58
CA GLN A 268 -21.30 11.91 5.45
C GLN A 268 -20.13 10.94 5.66
N PRO A 269 -20.32 9.63 5.42
CA PRO A 269 -19.26 8.66 5.61
C PRO A 269 -18.18 8.76 4.53
N TRP A 270 -16.95 8.40 4.89
CA TRP A 270 -15.87 8.14 3.95
C TRP A 270 -15.96 6.69 3.45
N THR A 271 -15.82 6.50 2.14
CA THR A 271 -15.66 5.18 1.50
C THR A 271 -14.74 5.30 0.28
N ALA A 272 -14.24 4.17 -0.25
CA ALA A 272 -13.46 4.17 -1.51
C ALA A 272 -14.26 4.64 -2.75
N GLU A 273 -15.59 4.62 -2.69
CA GLU A 273 -16.47 5.06 -3.78
C GLU A 273 -16.87 6.54 -3.64
N THR A 274 -16.99 7.00 -2.39
CA THR A 274 -17.32 8.38 -2.01
C THR A 274 -16.35 8.86 -0.90
N PRO A 275 -15.14 9.30 -1.25
CA PRO A 275 -14.08 9.63 -0.27
C PRO A 275 -14.32 10.99 0.40
N ARG A 276 -15.37 11.09 1.23
CA ARG A 276 -15.71 12.33 1.92
C ARG A 276 -14.70 12.64 3.03
N LEU A 277 -13.92 13.70 2.84
CA LEU A 277 -12.96 14.21 3.84
C LEU A 277 -13.40 15.55 4.41
N TYR A 278 -13.35 15.65 5.74
CA TYR A 278 -13.57 16.88 6.49
C TYR A 278 -12.23 17.51 6.84
N ARG A 279 -12.08 18.79 6.51
CA ARG A 279 -10.93 19.58 6.96
C ARG A 279 -11.10 19.88 8.45
N VAL A 280 -10.28 19.28 9.28
CA VAL A 280 -10.25 19.49 10.73
C VAL A 280 -8.95 20.17 11.11
N GLU A 281 -9.06 21.26 11.86
CA GLU A 281 -7.91 22.02 12.33
C GLU A 281 -7.69 21.77 13.81
N VAL A 282 -6.44 21.47 14.17
CA VAL A 282 -5.98 21.30 15.55
C VAL A 282 -4.95 22.37 15.81
N ALA A 283 -5.22 23.25 16.77
CA ALA A 283 -4.36 24.40 17.03
C ALA A 283 -4.07 24.59 18.52
N THR A 284 -2.84 24.97 18.83
CA THR A 284 -2.43 25.57 20.10
C THR A 284 -2.25 27.08 19.91
N ALA A 285 -1.70 27.76 20.92
CA ALA A 285 -1.30 29.15 20.76
C ALA A 285 -0.11 29.34 19.80
N THR A 286 0.65 28.28 19.52
CA THR A 286 1.96 28.36 18.84
C THR A 286 2.08 27.49 17.59
N GLU A 287 1.18 26.53 17.39
CA GLU A 287 1.21 25.62 16.23
C GLU A 287 -0.20 25.21 15.81
N ARG A 288 -0.39 25.06 14.51
CA ARG A 288 -1.64 24.61 13.90
C ARG A 288 -1.37 23.54 12.86
N ALA A 289 -2.09 22.43 12.98
CA ALA A 289 -2.11 21.37 11.99
C ALA A 289 -3.49 21.22 11.36
N VAL A 290 -3.50 20.80 10.10
CA VAL A 290 -4.72 20.56 9.33
C VAL A 290 -4.77 19.09 8.93
N LEU A 291 -5.85 18.42 9.31
CA LEU A 291 -6.09 17.01 9.07
C LEU A 291 -7.23 16.83 8.07
N GLN A 292 -7.13 15.79 7.25
CA GLN A 292 -8.24 15.31 6.43
C GLN A 292 -8.88 14.12 7.16
N VAL A 293 -10.09 14.31 7.68
CA VAL A 293 -10.77 13.30 8.49
C VAL A 293 -11.92 12.67 7.71
N GLY A 294 -11.89 11.35 7.55
CA GLY A 294 -12.99 10.56 7.00
C GLY A 294 -13.73 9.81 8.10
N PHE A 295 -15.05 9.98 8.20
CA PHE A 295 -15.86 9.24 9.17
C PHE A 295 -16.18 7.85 8.64
N ARG A 296 -15.73 6.81 9.34
CA ARG A 296 -16.06 5.43 8.99
C ARG A 296 -15.91 4.50 10.18
N THR A 297 -16.56 3.35 10.11
CA THR A 297 -16.41 2.28 11.12
C THR A 297 -16.10 0.97 10.40
N VAL A 298 -15.07 0.26 10.85
CA VAL A 298 -14.70 -1.07 10.34
C VAL A 298 -14.98 -2.11 11.41
N THR A 299 -15.66 -3.19 11.04
CA THR A 299 -15.91 -4.31 11.97
C THR A 299 -15.78 -5.66 11.27
N VAL A 300 -15.50 -6.71 12.05
CA VAL A 300 -15.61 -8.10 11.60
C VAL A 300 -16.80 -8.72 12.33
N GLU A 301 -17.88 -8.95 11.59
CA GLU A 301 -19.16 -9.41 12.15
C GLU A 301 -19.80 -10.43 11.22
N GLY A 302 -20.34 -11.52 11.80
CA GLY A 302 -21.03 -12.57 11.04
C GLY A 302 -20.15 -13.26 9.99
N GLY A 303 -18.83 -13.24 10.16
CA GLY A 303 -17.86 -13.74 9.18
C GLY A 303 -17.67 -12.86 7.95
N THR A 304 -17.96 -11.56 8.09
CA THR A 304 -17.70 -10.55 7.07
C THR A 304 -16.97 -9.35 7.66
N LEU A 305 -15.98 -8.84 6.93
CA LEU A 305 -15.42 -7.51 7.09
C LEU A 305 -16.42 -6.49 6.56
N ARG A 306 -16.80 -5.53 7.41
CA ARG A 306 -17.80 -4.52 7.11
C ARG A 306 -17.22 -3.13 7.28
N VAL A 307 -17.63 -2.23 6.39
CA VAL A 307 -17.41 -0.79 6.54
C VAL A 307 -18.76 -0.08 6.52
N ASN A 308 -19.00 0.75 7.54
CA ASN A 308 -20.26 1.49 7.69
C ASN A 308 -21.49 0.56 7.63
N GLY A 309 -21.39 -0.61 8.27
CA GLY A 309 -22.44 -1.62 8.34
C GLY A 309 -22.61 -2.50 7.10
N ARG A 310 -21.89 -2.23 6.00
CA ARG A 310 -21.98 -2.98 4.74
C ARG A 310 -20.77 -3.89 4.54
N ARG A 311 -21.02 -5.11 4.04
CA ARG A 311 -19.97 -5.98 3.48
C ARG A 311 -19.35 -5.26 2.28
N ILE A 312 -18.02 -5.24 2.21
CA ILE A 312 -17.27 -4.73 1.06
C ILE A 312 -16.68 -5.87 0.23
N LEU A 313 -16.46 -5.64 -1.06
CA LEU A 313 -15.71 -6.56 -1.91
C LEU A 313 -14.40 -5.91 -2.37
N LEU A 314 -13.26 -6.47 -1.93
CA LEU A 314 -11.93 -5.98 -2.24
C LEU A 314 -11.50 -6.44 -3.64
N ARG A 315 -11.28 -5.46 -4.50
CA ARG A 315 -10.81 -5.62 -5.88
C ARG A 315 -9.44 -4.96 -5.91
N GLY A 316 -8.48 -5.65 -5.31
CA GLY A 316 -7.23 -5.07 -4.90
C GLY A 316 -6.05 -5.47 -5.76
N VAL A 317 -4.94 -4.76 -5.54
CA VAL A 317 -3.60 -5.10 -6.06
C VAL A 317 -2.57 -4.92 -4.95
N ASN A 318 -1.55 -5.79 -4.93
CA ASN A 318 -0.32 -5.53 -4.20
C ASN A 318 0.48 -4.45 -4.93
N ARG A 319 1.22 -3.62 -4.20
CA ARG A 319 2.00 -2.52 -4.76
C ARG A 319 3.28 -2.31 -3.97
N HIS A 320 4.40 -2.63 -4.59
CA HIS A 320 5.71 -2.11 -4.22
C HIS A 320 5.88 -0.63 -4.62
N GLU A 321 6.72 0.08 -3.86
CA GLU A 321 7.21 1.41 -4.26
C GLU A 321 8.34 1.26 -5.26
N PHE A 322 8.07 1.45 -6.55
CA PHE A 322 9.09 1.31 -7.57
C PHE A 322 9.02 2.37 -8.67
N ASP A 323 10.19 2.83 -9.11
CA ASP A 323 10.43 3.65 -10.27
C ASP A 323 11.61 3.08 -11.07
N PRO A 324 11.50 2.91 -12.41
CA PRO A 324 12.55 2.30 -13.21
C PRO A 324 13.87 3.08 -13.23
N ASP A 325 13.85 4.39 -12.92
CA ASP A 325 15.04 5.24 -12.95
C ASP A 325 15.63 5.44 -11.55
N HIS A 326 14.80 5.43 -10.50
CA HIS A 326 15.20 5.80 -9.13
C HIS A 326 14.97 4.70 -8.07
N GLY A 327 14.57 3.48 -8.46
CA GLY A 327 14.33 2.38 -7.53
C GLY A 327 13.13 2.68 -6.63
N ARG A 328 13.28 2.63 -5.30
CA ARG A 328 12.17 2.93 -4.37
C ARG A 328 11.98 4.40 -4.07
N VAL A 329 12.73 5.29 -4.73
CA VAL A 329 12.54 6.74 -4.61
C VAL A 329 11.42 7.18 -5.54
N VAL A 330 10.19 7.13 -5.06
CA VAL A 330 8.98 7.51 -5.80
C VAL A 330 8.49 8.90 -5.39
N ASN A 331 8.02 9.70 -6.35
CA ASN A 331 7.46 11.03 -6.08
C ASN A 331 5.92 11.04 -6.06
N GLU A 332 5.31 12.15 -5.61
CA GLU A 332 3.85 12.28 -5.54
C GLU A 332 3.17 12.11 -6.90
N GLU A 333 3.77 12.62 -7.98
CA GLU A 333 3.18 12.53 -9.32
C GLU A 333 3.01 11.07 -9.75
N LEU A 334 4.03 10.24 -9.53
CA LEU A 334 4.00 8.81 -9.83
C LEU A 334 3.00 8.07 -8.92
N MET A 335 3.00 8.34 -7.61
CA MET A 335 2.02 7.75 -6.69
C MET A 335 0.58 8.07 -7.13
N ARG A 336 0.31 9.33 -7.50
CA ARG A 336 -0.99 9.78 -7.97
C ARG A 336 -1.34 9.16 -9.33
N LYS A 337 -0.37 9.00 -10.23
CA LYS A 337 -0.56 8.32 -11.52
C LYS A 337 -0.97 6.86 -11.30
N ASP A 338 -0.28 6.14 -10.43
CA ASP A 338 -0.60 4.74 -10.07
C ASP A 338 -2.04 4.64 -9.56
N LEU A 339 -2.40 5.42 -8.53
CA LEU A 339 -3.73 5.37 -7.91
C LEU A 339 -4.86 5.75 -8.87
N ARG A 340 -4.63 6.73 -9.77
CA ARG A 340 -5.60 7.06 -10.82
C ARG A 340 -5.77 5.92 -11.80
N LEU A 341 -4.68 5.31 -12.25
CA LEU A 341 -4.71 4.19 -13.20
C LEU A 341 -5.42 2.98 -12.59
N MET A 342 -5.18 2.70 -11.31
CA MET A 342 -5.93 1.71 -10.53
C MET A 342 -7.43 1.97 -10.57
N LYS A 343 -7.89 3.18 -10.18
CA LYS A 343 -9.33 3.51 -10.21
C LYS A 343 -9.94 3.49 -11.62
N GLN A 344 -9.17 3.91 -12.63
CA GLN A 344 -9.59 3.83 -14.04
C GLN A 344 -9.80 2.39 -14.51
N HIS A 345 -9.18 1.42 -13.85
CA HIS A 345 -9.31 -0.01 -14.08
C HIS A 345 -10.14 -0.73 -13.00
N ASN A 346 -11.03 0.02 -12.33
CA ASN A 346 -12.00 -0.49 -11.34
C ASN A 346 -11.40 -1.02 -10.02
N VAL A 347 -10.08 -0.93 -9.83
CA VAL A 347 -9.41 -1.30 -8.57
C VAL A 347 -9.88 -0.38 -7.44
N ASN A 348 -10.20 -0.95 -6.29
CA ASN A 348 -10.71 -0.22 -5.13
C ASN A 348 -9.88 -0.39 -3.85
N ALA A 349 -8.83 -1.22 -3.88
CA ALA A 349 -8.01 -1.51 -2.72
C ALA A 349 -6.53 -1.69 -3.09
N VAL A 350 -5.63 -1.39 -2.15
CA VAL A 350 -4.18 -1.62 -2.27
C VAL A 350 -3.65 -2.27 -1.00
N ARG A 351 -2.78 -3.26 -1.13
CA ARG A 351 -1.93 -3.76 -0.04
C ARG A 351 -0.52 -3.20 -0.24
N THR A 352 0.07 -2.66 0.82
CA THR A 352 1.40 -2.02 0.78
C THR A 352 2.49 -3.08 0.94
N SER A 353 2.65 -3.93 -0.08
CA SER A 353 3.61 -5.03 -0.09
C SER A 353 5.06 -4.52 -0.05
N HIS A 354 5.90 -4.89 0.93
CA HIS A 354 5.57 -5.48 2.24
C HIS A 354 6.14 -4.64 3.37
N TYR A 355 5.74 -3.37 3.37
CA TYR A 355 6.21 -2.37 4.30
C TYR A 355 5.36 -1.09 4.27
N PRO A 356 5.45 -0.24 5.30
CA PRO A 356 4.70 1.00 5.32
C PRO A 356 5.16 1.91 4.17
N PRO A 357 4.24 2.40 3.33
CA PRO A 357 4.59 3.16 2.14
C PRO A 357 5.10 4.55 2.53
N HIS A 358 5.55 5.34 1.56
CA HIS A 358 5.78 6.76 1.75
C HIS A 358 4.49 7.43 2.27
N PRO A 359 4.53 8.27 3.32
CA PRO A 359 3.31 8.81 3.96
C PRO A 359 2.34 9.49 2.98
N ARG A 360 2.89 10.19 1.97
CA ARG A 360 2.10 10.84 0.93
C ARG A 360 1.20 9.89 0.14
N PHE A 361 1.57 8.62 0.01
CA PHE A 361 0.74 7.62 -0.66
C PHE A 361 -0.60 7.41 0.07
N LEU A 362 -0.58 7.37 1.40
CA LEU A 362 -1.78 7.20 2.23
C LEU A 362 -2.71 8.42 2.16
N ASP A 363 -2.15 9.64 2.14
CA ASP A 363 -2.93 10.87 1.89
C ASP A 363 -3.69 10.77 0.54
N LEU A 364 -3.03 10.26 -0.50
CA LEU A 364 -3.63 10.12 -1.82
C LEU A 364 -4.70 9.03 -1.86
N CYS A 365 -4.52 7.94 -1.10
CA CYS A 365 -5.55 6.91 -0.94
C CYS A 365 -6.80 7.46 -0.22
N ASP A 366 -6.62 8.32 0.77
CA ASP A 366 -7.72 9.02 1.44
C ASP A 366 -8.44 9.96 0.47
N GLU A 367 -7.69 10.72 -0.33
CA GLU A 367 -8.20 11.73 -1.30
C GLU A 367 -8.95 11.07 -2.47
N LEU A 368 -8.35 10.05 -3.09
CA LEU A 368 -8.88 9.39 -4.29
C LEU A 368 -9.86 8.26 -3.95
N GLY A 369 -9.85 7.77 -2.71
CA GLY A 369 -10.71 6.72 -2.23
C GLY A 369 -10.23 5.33 -2.65
N LEU A 370 -9.28 4.76 -1.90
CA LEU A 370 -8.94 3.33 -1.99
C LEU A 370 -8.86 2.75 -0.58
N TRP A 371 -9.31 1.51 -0.42
CA TRP A 371 -9.08 0.76 0.82
C TRP A 371 -7.61 0.35 0.91
N VAL A 372 -7.02 0.45 2.09
CA VAL A 372 -5.61 0.10 2.29
C VAL A 372 -5.47 -1.01 3.34
N ILE A 373 -4.67 -2.02 3.02
CA ILE A 373 -4.02 -2.88 4.01
C ILE A 373 -2.61 -2.31 4.19
N ASP A 374 -2.36 -1.71 5.34
CA ASP A 374 -1.06 -1.15 5.68
C ASP A 374 -0.25 -2.20 6.45
N GLU A 375 0.96 -2.47 5.97
CA GLU A 375 1.72 -3.66 6.33
C GLU A 375 3.05 -3.31 7.00
N CYS A 376 3.33 -3.99 8.11
CA CYS A 376 4.58 -3.80 8.84
C CYS A 376 5.77 -4.24 7.99
N ASP A 377 6.89 -3.53 8.12
CA ASP A 377 8.17 -3.85 7.47
C ASP A 377 8.80 -5.06 8.16
N LEU A 378 8.28 -6.26 7.85
CA LEU A 378 8.68 -7.54 8.41
C LEU A 378 8.50 -8.64 7.37
N GLU A 379 9.63 -9.14 6.86
CA GLU A 379 9.69 -10.35 6.05
C GLU A 379 10.98 -11.12 6.33
N THR A 380 10.87 -12.44 6.48
CA THR A 380 12.01 -13.32 6.83
C THR A 380 12.02 -14.56 5.94
N HIS A 381 11.66 -14.42 4.66
CA HIS A 381 11.34 -15.54 3.76
C HIS A 381 12.52 -16.53 3.64
N GLY A 382 13.75 -16.04 3.54
CA GLY A 382 14.97 -16.84 3.42
C GLY A 382 15.28 -17.76 4.60
N PHE A 383 14.58 -17.62 5.72
CA PHE A 383 14.65 -18.62 6.80
C PHE A 383 13.96 -19.94 6.40
N GLU A 384 13.10 -19.97 5.39
CA GLU A 384 12.53 -21.23 4.88
C GLU A 384 13.64 -22.20 4.44
N GLU A 385 14.69 -21.71 3.78
CA GLU A 385 15.80 -22.56 3.30
C GLU A 385 16.54 -23.29 4.44
N ASN A 386 16.50 -22.75 5.67
CA ASN A 386 17.10 -23.38 6.85
C ASN A 386 16.09 -24.11 7.75
N GLY A 387 14.83 -24.22 7.31
CA GLY A 387 13.72 -24.81 8.07
C GLY A 387 13.28 -23.93 9.25
N TRP A 388 13.26 -22.61 9.07
CA TRP A 388 12.81 -21.60 10.03
C TRP A 388 13.61 -21.53 11.34
N ARG A 389 14.85 -22.04 11.34
CA ARG A 389 15.71 -22.06 12.53
C ARG A 389 16.20 -20.64 12.84
N ARG A 390 16.07 -20.23 14.10
CA ARG A 390 16.46 -18.89 14.58
C ARG A 390 15.73 -17.75 13.86
N ASN A 391 14.55 -18.03 13.29
CA ASN A 391 13.71 -17.02 12.66
C ASN A 391 13.36 -15.91 13.69
N PRO A 392 13.55 -14.62 13.35
CA PRO A 392 13.16 -13.48 14.19
C PRO A 392 11.75 -13.54 14.78
N THR A 393 10.75 -14.09 14.09
CA THR A 393 9.38 -14.16 14.62
C THR A 393 9.25 -15.12 15.82
N ALA A 394 10.13 -16.11 15.94
CA ALA A 394 10.15 -17.11 17.01
C ALA A 394 11.25 -16.87 18.06
N ASP A 395 12.27 -16.06 17.78
CA ASP A 395 13.38 -15.79 18.68
C ASP A 395 13.07 -14.61 19.64
N PRO A 396 13.01 -14.83 20.97
CA PRO A 396 12.71 -13.78 21.94
C PRO A 396 13.66 -12.58 21.92
N ALA A 397 14.89 -12.73 21.42
CA ALA A 397 15.85 -11.63 21.29
C ALA A 397 15.35 -10.52 20.35
N TRP A 398 14.50 -10.87 19.37
CA TRP A 398 13.96 -9.95 18.37
C TRP A 398 12.69 -9.23 18.82
N ARG A 399 12.11 -9.60 19.96
CA ARG A 399 10.82 -9.09 20.42
C ARG A 399 10.75 -7.55 20.40
N GLU A 400 11.74 -6.88 21.01
CA GLU A 400 11.72 -5.42 21.11
C GLU A 400 11.83 -4.75 19.73
N ALA A 401 12.66 -5.28 18.83
CA ALA A 401 12.82 -4.74 17.48
C ALA A 401 11.56 -4.93 16.62
N LEU A 402 10.88 -6.08 16.71
CA LEU A 402 9.67 -6.36 15.95
C LEU A 402 8.45 -5.58 16.49
N VAL A 403 8.31 -5.48 17.81
CA VAL A 403 7.25 -4.66 18.42
C VAL A 403 7.44 -3.17 18.08
N ASP A 404 8.69 -2.67 18.09
CA ASP A 404 8.98 -1.29 17.68
C ASP A 404 8.52 -1.00 16.24
N ARG A 405 8.80 -1.91 15.29
CA ARG A 405 8.35 -1.76 13.89
C ARG A 405 6.83 -1.62 13.78
N ALA A 406 6.09 -2.49 14.47
CA ALA A 406 4.62 -2.45 14.50
C ALA A 406 4.10 -1.15 15.15
N GLN A 407 4.69 -0.74 16.27
CA GLN A 407 4.29 0.48 16.98
C GLN A 407 4.55 1.74 16.14
N ARG A 408 5.69 1.81 15.44
CA ARG A 408 6.06 2.95 14.60
C ARG A 408 5.14 3.10 13.39
N MET A 409 4.77 1.99 12.73
CA MET A 409 3.78 1.99 11.65
C MET A 409 2.44 2.55 12.13
N VAL A 410 1.84 1.94 13.15
CA VAL A 410 0.52 2.36 13.66
C VAL A 410 0.55 3.79 14.17
N ALA A 411 1.61 4.18 14.89
CA ALA A 411 1.74 5.53 15.41
C ALA A 411 1.79 6.57 14.29
N ARG A 412 2.48 6.28 13.18
CA ARG A 412 2.60 7.14 12.01
C ARG A 412 1.26 7.28 11.27
N ASP A 413 0.53 6.18 11.08
CA ASP A 413 -0.49 6.08 10.03
C ASP A 413 -1.94 5.96 10.50
N ARG A 414 -2.20 5.73 11.80
CA ARG A 414 -3.55 5.51 12.37
C ARG A 414 -4.63 6.53 12.03
N ASN A 415 -4.24 7.75 11.62
CA ASN A 415 -5.18 8.82 11.31
C ASN A 415 -5.80 8.71 9.90
N HIS A 416 -5.29 7.82 9.03
CA HIS A 416 -5.78 7.65 7.66
C HIS A 416 -7.08 6.83 7.60
N PRO A 417 -8.22 7.39 7.10
CA PRO A 417 -9.47 6.64 6.94
C PRO A 417 -9.38 5.51 5.90
N SER A 418 -8.44 5.57 4.95
CA SER A 418 -8.23 4.54 3.94
C SER A 418 -7.79 3.19 4.50
N ILE A 419 -6.98 3.18 5.56
CA ILE A 419 -6.44 1.95 6.15
C ILE A 419 -7.57 1.18 6.82
N ILE A 420 -7.99 0.04 6.29
CA ILE A 420 -9.04 -0.82 6.85
C ILE A 420 -8.49 -1.98 7.68
N LEU A 421 -7.23 -2.36 7.48
CA LEU A 421 -6.57 -3.48 8.14
C LEU A 421 -5.12 -3.13 8.44
N TRP A 422 -4.60 -3.63 9.56
CA TRP A 422 -3.16 -3.65 9.83
C TRP A 422 -2.63 -5.05 9.54
N SER A 423 -1.57 -5.15 8.74
CA SER A 423 -0.87 -6.42 8.48
C SER A 423 0.40 -6.54 9.31
N LEU A 424 0.63 -7.70 9.95
CA LEU A 424 1.79 -7.93 10.82
C LEU A 424 3.11 -8.07 10.04
N GLY A 425 3.06 -8.32 8.74
CA GLY A 425 4.21 -8.58 7.88
C GLY A 425 3.85 -9.53 6.75
N ASN A 426 4.86 -10.10 6.10
CA ASN A 426 4.72 -11.06 5.01
C ASN A 426 5.72 -12.21 5.19
N GLU A 427 5.34 -13.44 4.80
CA GLU A 427 6.21 -14.63 4.69
C GLU A 427 7.29 -14.79 5.80
N ALA A 428 6.95 -14.43 7.03
CA ALA A 428 7.87 -14.40 8.16
C ALA A 428 7.74 -15.63 9.07
N GLY A 429 7.10 -16.69 8.56
CA GLY A 429 6.76 -17.90 9.30
C GLY A 429 5.80 -17.63 10.47
N GLU A 430 5.98 -18.38 11.55
CA GLU A 430 5.18 -18.26 12.78
C GLU A 430 6.06 -18.02 14.01
N GLY A 431 5.51 -17.39 15.05
CA GLY A 431 6.20 -17.27 16.35
C GLY A 431 5.53 -16.31 17.33
N GLU A 432 5.95 -16.35 18.59
CA GLU A 432 5.33 -15.56 19.68
C GLU A 432 5.51 -14.05 19.50
N ASN A 433 6.54 -13.60 18.78
CA ASN A 433 6.75 -12.17 18.55
C ASN A 433 5.63 -11.57 17.68
N LEU A 434 5.02 -12.34 16.77
CA LEU A 434 3.84 -11.91 16.02
C LEU A 434 2.65 -11.62 16.96
N GLY A 435 2.48 -12.45 17.99
CA GLY A 435 1.48 -12.20 19.04
C GLY A 435 1.75 -10.92 19.83
N HIS A 436 3.02 -10.67 20.18
CA HIS A 436 3.41 -9.42 20.84
C HIS A 436 3.21 -8.18 19.97
N MET A 437 3.46 -8.27 18.66
CA MET A 437 3.14 -7.21 17.71
C MET A 437 1.63 -6.98 17.64
N ALA A 438 0.84 -8.05 17.50
CA ALA A 438 -0.61 -7.97 17.46
C ALA A 438 -1.21 -7.32 18.71
N ASP A 439 -0.73 -7.67 19.90
CA ASP A 439 -1.15 -7.07 21.16
C ASP A 439 -0.81 -5.57 21.19
N ALA A 440 0.39 -5.18 20.77
CA ALA A 440 0.81 -3.78 20.71
C ALA A 440 -0.03 -2.95 19.73
N ILE A 441 -0.37 -3.51 18.56
CA ILE A 441 -1.25 -2.85 17.59
C ILE A 441 -2.65 -2.67 18.18
N ARG A 442 -3.24 -3.70 18.80
CA ARG A 442 -4.57 -3.61 19.42
C ARG A 442 -4.63 -2.59 20.56
N GLU A 443 -3.55 -2.45 21.33
CA GLU A 443 -3.45 -1.42 22.38
C GLU A 443 -3.41 0.00 21.78
N LEU A 444 -2.69 0.18 20.67
CA LEU A 444 -2.55 1.48 20.00
C LEU A 444 -3.78 1.87 19.18
N ASP A 445 -4.40 0.91 18.49
CA ASP A 445 -5.55 1.13 17.61
C ASP A 445 -6.51 -0.09 17.60
N PRO A 446 -7.55 -0.07 18.44
CA PRO A 446 -8.58 -1.11 18.43
C PRO A 446 -9.61 -0.93 17.30
N SER A 447 -9.51 0.13 16.48
CA SER A 447 -10.54 0.47 15.48
C SER A 447 -10.42 -0.29 14.16
N ARG A 448 -9.34 -1.06 13.98
CA ARG A 448 -9.02 -1.80 12.75
C ARG A 448 -8.70 -3.26 13.06
N PRO A 449 -9.23 -4.22 12.29
CA PRO A 449 -8.87 -5.64 12.42
C PRO A 449 -7.43 -5.92 11.96
N LEU A 450 -6.87 -7.04 12.43
CA LEU A 450 -5.53 -7.50 12.07
C LEU A 450 -5.53 -8.55 10.95
N HIS A 451 -4.49 -8.49 10.12
CA HIS A 451 -4.18 -9.40 9.03
C HIS A 451 -2.75 -9.94 9.19
N TYR A 452 -2.52 -11.19 8.79
CA TYR A 452 -1.20 -11.78 8.56
C TYR A 452 -1.44 -13.13 7.89
N GLU A 453 -0.83 -13.38 6.74
CA GLU A 453 -1.09 -14.63 6.01
C GLU A 453 -0.52 -15.83 6.75
N GLY A 454 0.72 -15.75 7.23
CA GLY A 454 1.40 -16.87 7.87
C GLY A 454 0.72 -17.42 9.14
N ASP A 455 -0.27 -16.71 9.71
CA ASP A 455 -1.10 -17.22 10.79
C ASP A 455 -2.38 -17.88 10.25
N TRP A 456 -2.25 -19.10 9.72
CA TRP A 456 -3.38 -19.87 9.17
C TRP A 456 -4.42 -20.22 10.25
N SER A 457 -4.00 -20.31 11.51
CA SER A 457 -4.89 -20.52 12.66
C SER A 457 -5.73 -19.29 13.00
N CYS A 458 -5.29 -18.13 12.52
CA CYS A 458 -5.75 -16.81 12.88
C CYS A 458 -5.67 -16.52 14.38
N ARG A 459 -4.81 -17.20 15.14
CA ARG A 459 -4.67 -17.00 16.59
C ARG A 459 -4.46 -15.54 16.98
N TYR A 460 -3.74 -14.79 16.16
CA TYR A 460 -3.44 -13.39 16.37
C TYR A 460 -4.24 -12.45 15.47
N THR A 461 -4.84 -12.95 14.39
CA THR A 461 -5.49 -12.14 13.34
C THR A 461 -7.01 -12.23 13.35
N ASP A 462 -7.66 -11.30 12.65
CA ASP A 462 -9.13 -11.15 12.60
C ASP A 462 -9.69 -11.44 11.19
N VAL A 463 -8.81 -11.80 10.25
CA VAL A 463 -9.12 -12.19 8.87
C VAL A 463 -8.35 -13.45 8.53
N TYR A 464 -9.03 -14.45 7.99
CA TYR A 464 -8.35 -15.61 7.42
C TYR A 464 -7.81 -15.23 6.03
N SER A 465 -6.50 -15.37 5.86
CA SER A 465 -5.83 -14.98 4.62
C SER A 465 -5.01 -16.12 4.06
N ARG A 466 -4.84 -16.13 2.74
CA ARG A 466 -4.00 -17.07 1.99
C ARG A 466 -3.34 -16.36 0.81
N MET A 467 -2.13 -16.80 0.48
CA MET A 467 -1.47 -16.51 -0.80
C MET A 467 -1.74 -17.64 -1.78
N TYR A 468 -2.14 -17.29 -3.01
CA TYR A 468 -2.25 -18.19 -4.17
C TYR A 468 -3.11 -19.46 -3.97
N ALA A 469 -4.03 -19.47 -3.02
CA ALA A 469 -4.98 -20.58 -2.85
C ALA A 469 -5.81 -20.76 -4.13
N HIS A 470 -5.78 -21.98 -4.69
CA HIS A 470 -6.46 -22.30 -5.95
C HIS A 470 -7.99 -22.13 -5.84
N GLN A 471 -8.68 -22.01 -6.99
CA GLN A 471 -10.13 -21.78 -6.99
C GLN A 471 -10.92 -22.87 -6.26
N ASP A 472 -10.47 -24.13 -6.32
CA ASP A 472 -11.11 -25.25 -5.59
C ASP A 472 -10.93 -25.13 -4.08
N GLU A 473 -9.75 -24.70 -3.61
CA GLU A 473 -9.52 -24.39 -2.21
C GLU A 473 -10.39 -23.21 -1.76
N VAL A 474 -10.48 -22.14 -2.55
CA VAL A 474 -11.33 -20.98 -2.25
C VAL A 474 -12.82 -21.37 -2.20
N ASP A 475 -13.28 -22.27 -3.08
CA ASP A 475 -14.65 -22.80 -3.04
C ASP A 475 -14.90 -23.61 -1.75
N LEU A 476 -13.95 -24.44 -1.31
CA LEU A 476 -14.02 -25.16 -0.03
C LEU A 476 -14.02 -24.19 1.18
N ILE A 477 -13.16 -23.16 1.16
CA ILE A 477 -13.13 -22.12 2.20
C ILE A 477 -14.47 -21.37 2.24
N GLY A 478 -15.04 -21.04 1.08
CA GLY A 478 -16.36 -20.42 0.97
C GLY A 478 -17.47 -21.29 1.56
N GLN A 479 -17.37 -22.61 1.40
CA GLN A 479 -18.28 -23.60 1.98
C GLN A 479 -18.02 -23.89 3.46
N ARG A 480 -16.89 -23.44 4.02
CA ARG A 480 -16.42 -23.78 5.37
C ARG A 480 -16.11 -25.28 5.55
N THR A 481 -15.69 -25.92 4.47
CA THR A 481 -15.36 -27.36 4.40
C THR A 481 -13.89 -27.61 4.05
N GLU A 482 -13.06 -26.56 4.09
CA GLU A 482 -11.62 -26.64 3.95
C GLU A 482 -11.00 -27.59 4.97
N LYS A 483 -9.87 -28.21 4.62
CA LYS A 483 -9.19 -29.18 5.48
C LYS A 483 -8.91 -28.58 6.88
N PRO A 484 -9.09 -29.36 7.96
CA PRO A 484 -8.69 -28.93 9.30
C PRO A 484 -7.19 -28.63 9.37
N LEU A 485 -6.82 -27.72 10.26
CA LEU A 485 -5.42 -27.40 10.58
C LEU A 485 -4.68 -28.64 11.12
N GLY A 486 -3.38 -28.76 10.83
CA GLY A 486 -2.51 -29.83 11.36
C GLY A 486 -2.57 -31.19 10.63
N GLY A 487 -3.13 -31.25 9.41
CA GLY A 487 -3.50 -32.51 8.73
C GLY A 487 -2.80 -32.93 7.43
N GLY A 488 -1.72 -32.29 6.93
CA GLY A 488 -1.05 -32.82 5.72
C GLY A 488 0.09 -32.01 5.06
N ASP A 489 0.72 -32.66 4.06
CA ASP A 489 2.08 -32.54 3.47
C ASP A 489 2.61 -31.18 2.94
N ARG A 490 1.88 -30.06 3.04
CA ARG A 490 2.38 -28.72 2.64
C ARG A 490 2.00 -27.62 3.62
N GLY A 491 2.45 -27.80 4.87
CA GLY A 491 2.98 -26.71 5.69
C GLY A 491 2.05 -25.54 6.00
N GLY A 492 0.96 -25.77 6.72
CA GLY A 492 0.50 -24.70 7.60
C GLY A 492 -0.59 -25.11 8.57
N GLY A 493 -0.53 -24.47 9.73
CA GLY A 493 -1.16 -24.94 10.94
C GLY A 493 -0.28 -25.96 11.67
N ARG A 494 0.15 -25.61 12.88
CA ARG A 494 0.81 -26.53 13.81
C ARG A 494 -0.16 -27.60 14.33
N PRO A 495 0.32 -28.73 14.85
CA PRO A 495 -0.55 -29.73 15.49
C PRO A 495 -1.44 -29.16 16.62
N ASP A 496 -0.99 -28.12 17.30
CA ASP A 496 -1.73 -27.39 18.35
C ASP A 496 -2.69 -26.33 17.82
N ASP A 497 -2.77 -26.12 16.50
CA ASP A 497 -3.69 -25.15 15.91
C ASP A 497 -5.11 -25.68 15.69
N ALA A 498 -5.32 -27.00 15.82
CA ALA A 498 -6.63 -27.65 15.66
C ALA A 498 -7.77 -26.98 16.48
N PRO A 499 -7.58 -26.50 17.72
CA PRO A 499 -8.62 -25.78 18.47
C PRO A 499 -9.07 -24.46 17.85
N TRP A 500 -8.28 -23.86 16.94
CA TRP A 500 -8.61 -22.59 16.30
C TRP A 500 -9.44 -22.76 15.01
N ASP A 501 -9.61 -23.98 14.51
CA ASP A 501 -10.28 -24.26 13.24
C ASP A 501 -11.73 -23.74 13.20
N GLU A 502 -12.47 -23.90 14.32
CA GLU A 502 -13.83 -23.39 14.45
C GLU A 502 -13.86 -21.86 14.33
N ARG A 503 -13.01 -21.16 15.10
CA ARG A 503 -12.91 -19.69 15.05
C ARG A 503 -12.50 -19.22 13.66
N ARG A 504 -11.45 -19.79 13.06
CA ARG A 504 -11.00 -19.48 11.70
C ARG A 504 -12.13 -19.54 10.68
N ARG A 505 -12.95 -20.59 10.70
CA ARG A 505 -14.09 -20.78 9.79
C ARG A 505 -15.21 -19.75 9.98
N THR A 506 -15.21 -19.02 11.10
CA THR A 506 -16.12 -17.89 11.34
C THR A 506 -15.60 -16.55 10.85
N LEU A 507 -14.34 -16.45 10.42
CA LEU A 507 -13.73 -15.19 9.97
C LEU A 507 -13.99 -14.93 8.48
N PRO A 508 -13.97 -13.66 8.03
CA PRO A 508 -13.89 -13.34 6.62
C PRO A 508 -12.60 -13.91 6.01
N PHE A 509 -12.68 -14.22 4.73
CA PHE A 509 -11.58 -14.73 3.92
C PHE A 509 -11.17 -13.71 2.85
N ILE A 510 -9.87 -13.43 2.77
CA ILE A 510 -9.28 -12.50 1.79
C ILE A 510 -8.03 -13.16 1.22
N LEU A 511 -7.83 -13.11 -0.09
CA LEU A 511 -6.54 -13.47 -0.68
C LEU A 511 -5.62 -12.26 -0.61
N CYS A 512 -4.61 -12.26 0.28
CA CYS A 512 -3.62 -11.18 0.27
C CYS A 512 -2.78 -11.19 -1.00
N GLU A 513 -2.66 -12.34 -1.68
CA GLU A 513 -2.09 -12.46 -3.03
C GLU A 513 -2.83 -13.52 -3.82
N TYR A 514 -3.21 -13.20 -5.06
CA TYR A 514 -3.74 -14.16 -6.02
C TYR A 514 -3.47 -13.68 -7.45
N GLY A 515 -3.70 -14.56 -8.43
CA GLY A 515 -3.58 -14.18 -9.84
C GLY A 515 -2.24 -13.54 -10.16
N HIS A 516 -1.13 -14.27 -9.95
CA HIS A 516 0.22 -13.81 -10.25
C HIS A 516 0.33 -13.33 -11.71
N ALA A 517 0.71 -12.07 -11.92
CA ALA A 517 0.60 -11.36 -13.20
C ALA A 517 1.89 -11.40 -14.04
N MET A 518 2.92 -12.10 -13.58
CA MET A 518 4.18 -12.32 -14.32
C MET A 518 4.02 -12.66 -15.79
N GLY A 519 4.65 -11.85 -16.63
CA GLY A 519 4.69 -12.01 -18.08
C GLY A 519 3.32 -11.78 -18.73
N ASN A 520 2.66 -12.86 -19.17
CA ASN A 520 1.38 -12.80 -19.91
C ASN A 520 0.20 -13.21 -19.02
N GLY A 521 0.33 -13.06 -17.71
CA GLY A 521 -0.71 -13.32 -16.73
C GLY A 521 -1.54 -12.08 -16.36
N PRO A 522 -2.50 -12.22 -15.44
CA PRO A 522 -2.98 -13.47 -14.87
C PRO A 522 -4.15 -14.10 -15.65
N GLY A 523 -4.22 -15.42 -15.65
CA GLY A 523 -5.37 -16.18 -16.17
C GLY A 523 -6.31 -16.65 -15.05
N GLY A 524 -7.57 -16.94 -15.37
CA GLY A 524 -8.52 -17.58 -14.44
C GLY A 524 -9.06 -16.66 -13.33
N ILE A 525 -8.94 -15.34 -13.49
CA ILE A 525 -9.39 -14.33 -12.52
C ILE A 525 -10.92 -14.18 -12.47
N LEU A 526 -11.63 -14.55 -13.55
CA LEU A 526 -13.10 -14.54 -13.59
C LEU A 526 -13.69 -15.56 -12.61
N GLU A 527 -13.11 -16.75 -12.54
CA GLU A 527 -13.54 -17.83 -11.66
C GLU A 527 -13.40 -17.43 -10.18
N TYR A 528 -12.30 -16.76 -9.81
CA TYR A 528 -12.16 -16.18 -8.48
C TYR A 528 -13.26 -15.15 -8.18
N GLN A 529 -13.50 -14.21 -9.11
CA GLN A 529 -14.53 -13.20 -8.94
C GLN A 529 -15.92 -13.83 -8.74
N GLN A 530 -16.24 -14.90 -9.47
CA GLN A 530 -17.49 -15.65 -9.29
C GLN A 530 -17.59 -16.27 -7.90
N LEU A 531 -16.50 -16.82 -7.35
CA LEU A 531 -16.47 -17.34 -5.98
C LEU A 531 -16.66 -16.22 -4.94
N PHE A 532 -16.04 -15.06 -5.14
CA PHE A 532 -16.19 -13.91 -4.24
C PHE A 532 -17.60 -13.30 -4.25
N GLU A 533 -18.31 -13.41 -5.38
CA GLU A 533 -19.71 -13.01 -5.51
C GLU A 533 -20.68 -14.09 -4.98
N LYS A 534 -20.27 -15.37 -4.99
CA LYS A 534 -21.05 -16.52 -4.50
C LYS A 534 -21.03 -16.65 -2.99
N TYR A 535 -19.89 -16.39 -2.34
CA TYR A 535 -19.71 -16.60 -0.90
C TYR A 535 -19.46 -15.29 -0.15
N ASP A 536 -20.37 -14.95 0.77
CA ASP A 536 -20.27 -13.70 1.54
C ASP A 536 -18.94 -13.57 2.30
N ARG A 537 -18.41 -14.66 2.87
CA ARG A 537 -17.13 -14.60 3.60
C ARG A 537 -15.92 -14.36 2.70
N CYS A 538 -15.98 -14.75 1.43
CA CYS A 538 -14.87 -14.58 0.49
C CYS A 538 -14.93 -13.16 -0.10
N GLN A 539 -14.18 -12.23 0.47
CA GLN A 539 -14.32 -10.80 0.22
C GLN A 539 -13.31 -10.24 -0.77
N GLY A 540 -12.87 -11.09 -1.69
CA GLY A 540 -11.95 -10.71 -2.75
C GLY A 540 -10.49 -10.91 -2.36
N GLY A 541 -9.63 -10.12 -2.97
CA GLY A 541 -8.19 -10.23 -2.77
C GLY A 541 -7.40 -9.20 -3.54
N PHE A 542 -6.08 -9.38 -3.51
CA PHE A 542 -5.11 -8.46 -4.10
C PHE A 542 -4.28 -9.20 -5.16
N ILE A 543 -4.36 -8.75 -6.41
CA ILE A 543 -3.53 -9.31 -7.49
C ILE A 543 -2.05 -9.08 -7.18
N TRP A 544 -1.21 -10.08 -7.40
CA TRP A 544 0.25 -9.93 -7.38
C TRP A 544 0.80 -9.69 -8.79
N GLU A 545 1.30 -8.52 -9.15
CA GLU A 545 1.22 -7.25 -8.41
C GLU A 545 0.99 -6.05 -9.35
N TRP A 546 1.20 -4.82 -8.88
CA TRP A 546 0.90 -3.62 -9.65
C TRP A 546 1.86 -3.41 -10.83
N ILE A 547 3.17 -3.45 -10.61
CA ILE A 547 4.18 -2.93 -11.55
C ILE A 547 5.39 -3.86 -11.69
N ASP A 548 5.88 -4.06 -12.91
CA ASP A 548 7.16 -4.76 -13.12
C ASP A 548 8.33 -3.94 -12.55
N HIS A 549 9.21 -4.57 -11.78
CA HIS A 549 10.41 -3.91 -11.22
C HIS A 549 11.60 -3.88 -12.19
N GLY A 550 11.35 -3.54 -13.45
CA GLY A 550 12.40 -3.42 -14.46
C GLY A 550 13.17 -2.10 -14.33
N ILE A 551 14.47 -2.15 -14.00
CA ILE A 551 15.33 -0.96 -13.93
C ILE A 551 15.72 -0.53 -15.35
N ARG A 552 15.50 0.74 -15.71
CA ARG A 552 15.87 1.24 -17.05
C ARG A 552 17.38 1.30 -17.19
N THR A 553 17.90 0.62 -18.20
CA THR A 553 19.34 0.60 -18.52
C THR A 553 19.59 0.53 -20.03
N ARG A 554 20.86 0.48 -20.44
CA ARG A 554 21.27 0.44 -21.84
C ARG A 554 22.19 -0.75 -22.13
N ARG A 555 21.98 -1.37 -23.28
CA ARG A 555 22.90 -2.39 -23.82
C ARG A 555 24.19 -1.75 -24.34
N SER A 556 25.18 -2.57 -24.67
CA SER A 556 26.44 -2.14 -25.29
C SER A 556 26.27 -1.45 -26.65
N ASP A 557 25.16 -1.70 -27.35
CA ASP A 557 24.78 -1.02 -28.60
C ASP A 557 24.03 0.31 -28.37
N GLY A 558 23.84 0.72 -27.11
CA GLY A 558 23.14 1.94 -26.71
C GLY A 558 21.62 1.82 -26.64
N LYS A 559 21.04 0.67 -26.99
CA LYS A 559 19.58 0.47 -26.94
C LYS A 559 19.11 0.35 -25.48
N GLU A 560 18.10 1.13 -25.16
CA GLU A 560 17.43 1.09 -23.85
C GLU A 560 16.57 -0.17 -23.69
N PHE A 561 16.57 -0.72 -22.48
CA PHE A 561 15.69 -1.80 -22.05
C PHE A 561 15.47 -1.74 -20.53
N TYR A 562 14.49 -2.50 -20.04
CA TYR A 562 14.26 -2.70 -18.62
C TYR A 562 14.96 -3.98 -18.18
N ALA A 563 15.94 -3.84 -17.29
CA ALA A 563 16.76 -4.92 -16.74
C ALA A 563 16.10 -5.55 -15.51
N TYR A 564 16.36 -6.83 -15.31
CA TYR A 564 15.96 -7.62 -14.15
C TYR A 564 17.18 -8.35 -13.56
N GLY A 565 17.00 -9.24 -12.58
CA GLY A 565 18.12 -9.90 -11.90
C GLY A 565 19.07 -10.61 -12.87
N GLY A 566 20.38 -10.43 -12.66
CA GLY A 566 21.45 -10.98 -13.48
C GLY A 566 21.93 -10.03 -14.59
N ASP A 567 21.14 -9.03 -14.99
CA ASP A 567 21.56 -8.02 -15.97
C ASP A 567 22.61 -7.04 -15.40
N PHE A 568 22.80 -7.02 -14.07
CA PHE A 568 23.85 -6.22 -13.41
C PHE A 568 25.09 -7.07 -13.07
N GLY A 569 25.13 -8.34 -13.45
CA GLY A 569 26.28 -9.22 -13.26
C GLY A 569 26.39 -9.83 -11.86
N GLU A 570 25.29 -9.87 -11.13
CA GLU A 570 25.15 -10.58 -9.86
C GLU A 570 25.34 -12.09 -10.09
N GLU A 571 26.04 -12.77 -9.18
CA GLU A 571 26.15 -14.24 -9.24
C GLU A 571 24.90 -14.93 -8.71
N LEU A 572 24.30 -14.36 -7.66
CA LEU A 572 23.06 -14.82 -7.05
C LEU A 572 21.93 -13.91 -7.51
N HIS A 573 20.97 -14.45 -8.26
CA HIS A 573 19.77 -13.73 -8.66
C HIS A 573 18.60 -14.66 -9.01
N ASP A 574 17.38 -14.13 -8.96
CA ASP A 574 16.15 -14.85 -9.34
C ASP A 574 15.58 -14.39 -10.71
N GLY A 575 16.41 -13.71 -11.49
CA GLY A 575 16.13 -13.44 -12.90
C GLY A 575 14.97 -12.47 -13.09
N ASN A 576 14.03 -12.83 -13.94
CA ASN A 576 12.86 -12.00 -14.26
C ASN A 576 11.67 -12.21 -13.32
N PHE A 577 11.86 -12.90 -12.18
CA PHE A 577 10.78 -13.14 -11.23
C PHE A 577 10.21 -11.82 -10.65
N VAL A 578 11.05 -10.77 -10.55
CA VAL A 578 10.68 -9.39 -10.20
C VAL A 578 9.80 -8.64 -11.24
N CYS A 579 9.42 -9.30 -12.33
CA CYS A 579 8.61 -8.73 -13.42
C CYS A 579 7.23 -9.40 -13.45
N ASP A 580 6.43 -9.03 -12.45
CA ASP A 580 5.14 -9.59 -12.06
C ASP A 580 4.00 -8.56 -12.03
N GLY A 581 4.13 -7.47 -12.78
CA GLY A 581 3.19 -6.36 -12.78
C GLY A 581 2.00 -6.47 -13.74
N LEU A 582 0.87 -5.90 -13.32
CA LEU A 582 -0.25 -5.53 -14.19
C LEU A 582 0.08 -4.32 -15.10
N VAL A 583 1.15 -3.58 -14.81
CA VAL A 583 1.70 -2.54 -15.68
C VAL A 583 3.19 -2.72 -15.87
N PHE A 584 3.67 -2.38 -17.07
CA PHE A 584 5.10 -2.32 -17.37
C PHE A 584 5.79 -1.19 -16.55
N PRO A 585 7.13 -1.12 -16.50
CA PRO A 585 7.83 -0.15 -15.64
C PRO A 585 7.50 1.34 -15.95
N ASP A 586 7.06 1.65 -17.18
CA ASP A 586 6.58 2.98 -17.59
C ASP A 586 5.10 3.26 -17.28
N ARG A 587 4.42 2.32 -16.60
CA ARG A 587 2.99 2.27 -16.29
C ARG A 587 2.09 2.07 -17.51
N THR A 588 2.61 1.52 -18.61
CA THR A 588 1.77 1.05 -19.71
C THR A 588 0.93 -0.14 -19.24
N PRO A 589 -0.41 -0.11 -19.34
CA PRO A 589 -1.27 -1.24 -18.98
C PRO A 589 -0.92 -2.52 -19.74
N SER A 590 -0.78 -3.64 -19.02
CA SER A 590 -0.67 -4.96 -19.64
C SER A 590 -2.06 -5.45 -20.11
N PRO A 591 -2.12 -6.46 -21.00
CA PRO A 591 -3.38 -7.14 -21.30
C PRO A 591 -4.08 -7.71 -20.05
N GLY A 592 -3.31 -8.15 -19.04
CA GLY A 592 -3.84 -8.64 -17.77
C GLY A 592 -4.63 -7.57 -17.02
N LEU A 593 -4.19 -6.31 -17.01
CA LEU A 593 -4.92 -5.21 -16.38
C LEU A 593 -6.25 -4.91 -17.10
N LEU A 594 -6.27 -5.02 -18.43
CA LEU A 594 -7.49 -4.81 -19.22
C LEU A 594 -8.52 -5.91 -18.95
N GLU A 595 -8.09 -7.17 -18.84
CA GLU A 595 -8.96 -8.28 -18.46
C GLU A 595 -9.46 -8.11 -17.02
N TYR A 596 -8.57 -7.75 -16.08
CA TYR A 596 -8.95 -7.52 -14.70
C TYR A 596 -10.02 -6.43 -14.60
N LYS A 597 -9.82 -5.27 -15.25
CA LYS A 597 -10.82 -4.19 -15.31
C LYS A 597 -12.21 -4.69 -15.68
N LYS A 598 -12.30 -5.60 -16.65
CA LYS A 598 -13.56 -6.17 -17.11
C LYS A 598 -14.16 -7.12 -16.08
N VAL A 599 -13.35 -7.99 -15.48
CA VAL A 599 -13.80 -8.96 -14.47
C VAL A 599 -14.38 -8.28 -13.24
N ILE A 600 -13.72 -7.23 -12.73
CA ILE A 600 -14.09 -6.53 -11.50
C ILE A 600 -15.02 -5.31 -11.69
N GLU A 601 -15.59 -5.12 -12.89
CA GLU A 601 -16.44 -3.96 -13.19
C GLU A 601 -17.58 -3.79 -12.15
N PRO A 602 -17.83 -2.56 -11.67
CA PRO A 602 -18.81 -2.31 -10.64
C PRO A 602 -20.24 -2.16 -11.18
N ILE A 603 -20.44 -2.28 -12.50
CA ILE A 603 -21.74 -2.21 -13.17
C ILE A 603 -21.83 -3.40 -14.12
N ARG A 604 -22.80 -4.29 -13.91
CA ARG A 604 -23.02 -5.42 -14.81
C ARG A 604 -24.04 -5.01 -15.88
N ILE A 605 -23.68 -5.21 -17.15
CA ILE A 605 -24.51 -4.86 -18.31
C ILE A 605 -24.66 -6.10 -19.19
N GLY A 606 -25.91 -6.48 -19.49
CA GLY A 606 -26.18 -7.65 -20.30
C GLY A 606 -27.54 -7.62 -20.99
N GLU A 607 -27.83 -8.65 -21.79
CA GLU A 607 -29.12 -8.80 -22.45
C GLU A 607 -30.25 -8.96 -21.41
N GLY A 608 -31.26 -8.10 -21.51
CA GLY A 608 -32.49 -8.19 -20.72
C GLY A 608 -33.63 -8.85 -21.50
N PRO A 609 -34.74 -9.20 -20.84
CA PRO A 609 -35.89 -9.81 -21.49
C PRO A 609 -36.53 -8.86 -22.52
N GLY A 610 -37.11 -9.42 -23.59
CA GLY A 610 -37.97 -8.67 -24.50
C GLY A 610 -37.28 -7.56 -25.32
N GLY A 611 -35.97 -7.68 -25.57
CA GLY A 611 -35.21 -6.67 -26.32
C GLY A 611 -34.80 -5.46 -25.47
N THR A 612 -34.56 -5.68 -24.17
CA THR A 612 -34.04 -4.68 -23.23
C THR A 612 -32.55 -4.92 -22.95
N VAL A 613 -31.91 -3.97 -22.29
CA VAL A 613 -30.61 -4.16 -21.62
C VAL A 613 -30.83 -4.17 -20.12
N ARG A 614 -30.29 -5.19 -19.43
CA ARG A 614 -30.24 -5.24 -17.97
C ARG A 614 -28.99 -4.52 -17.47
N VAL A 615 -29.17 -3.62 -16.52
CA VAL A 615 -28.10 -2.90 -15.83
C VAL A 615 -28.23 -3.15 -14.33
N ALA A 616 -27.18 -3.68 -13.71
CA ALA A 616 -27.14 -3.95 -12.28
C ALA A 616 -25.97 -3.22 -11.60
N ASN A 617 -26.26 -2.53 -10.49
CA ASN A 617 -25.28 -1.82 -9.70
C ASN A 617 -24.58 -2.77 -8.71
N ARG A 618 -23.27 -2.96 -8.87
CA ARG A 618 -22.40 -3.78 -8.01
C ARG A 618 -21.40 -2.93 -7.19
N HIS A 619 -21.65 -1.63 -7.09
CA HIS A 619 -21.02 -0.80 -6.07
C HIS A 619 -21.48 -1.22 -4.67
N ASP A 620 -20.62 -1.00 -3.68
CA ASP A 620 -20.92 -1.31 -2.27
C ASP A 620 -21.77 -0.18 -1.64
N PHE A 621 -21.56 1.08 -2.05
CA PHE A 621 -22.12 2.30 -1.44
C PHE A 621 -22.73 3.30 -2.43
N ALA A 622 -22.14 3.49 -3.61
CA ALA A 622 -22.55 4.51 -4.58
C ALA A 622 -23.75 4.07 -5.45
N ASP A 623 -24.62 5.03 -5.79
CA ASP A 623 -25.64 4.85 -6.82
C ASP A 623 -25.08 5.13 -8.24
N LEU A 624 -25.92 4.95 -9.26
CA LEU A 624 -25.54 5.19 -10.66
C LEU A 624 -25.93 6.58 -11.20
N ALA A 625 -26.25 7.56 -10.36
CA ALA A 625 -26.67 8.90 -10.84
C ALA A 625 -25.57 9.62 -11.64
N GLY A 626 -24.30 9.30 -11.39
CA GLY A 626 -23.13 9.83 -12.11
C GLY A 626 -22.78 9.12 -13.42
N ILE A 627 -23.59 8.15 -13.86
CA ILE A 627 -23.31 7.28 -15.02
C ILE A 627 -24.26 7.58 -16.19
N ARG A 628 -23.70 7.55 -17.41
CA ARG A 628 -24.47 7.53 -18.66
C ARG A 628 -24.26 6.22 -19.40
N LEU A 629 -25.27 5.79 -20.15
CA LEU A 629 -25.21 4.60 -20.96
C LEU A 629 -25.14 4.96 -22.45
N ARG A 630 -24.09 4.51 -23.13
CA ARG A 630 -23.90 4.64 -24.58
C ARG A 630 -24.20 3.30 -25.22
N TRP A 631 -25.05 3.25 -26.25
CA TRP A 631 -25.31 2.03 -26.99
C TRP A 631 -24.83 2.15 -28.44
N SER A 632 -24.45 1.03 -29.03
CA SER A 632 -24.19 0.90 -30.47
C SER A 632 -24.72 -0.43 -31.01
N TYR A 633 -25.27 -0.39 -32.22
CA TYR A 633 -25.62 -1.56 -33.02
C TYR A 633 -24.60 -1.73 -34.14
N GLN A 634 -23.95 -2.88 -34.18
CA GLN A 634 -22.91 -3.19 -35.15
C GLN A 634 -23.31 -4.40 -36.00
N VAL A 635 -22.93 -4.39 -37.29
CA VAL A 635 -22.96 -5.59 -38.14
C VAL A 635 -21.57 -5.80 -38.73
N GLN A 636 -21.00 -6.98 -38.52
CA GLN A 636 -19.63 -7.31 -38.96
C GLN A 636 -18.60 -6.24 -38.52
N GLY A 637 -18.74 -5.77 -37.27
CA GLY A 637 -17.88 -4.72 -36.67
C GLY A 637 -18.18 -3.29 -37.12
N ILE A 638 -19.07 -3.07 -38.09
CA ILE A 638 -19.43 -1.73 -38.57
C ILE A 638 -20.61 -1.18 -37.76
N VAL A 639 -20.42 -0.02 -37.11
CA VAL A 639 -21.48 0.69 -36.38
C VAL A 639 -22.51 1.24 -37.37
N LEU A 640 -23.77 0.81 -37.23
CA LEU A 640 -24.88 1.27 -38.06
C LEU A 640 -25.81 2.25 -37.34
N ALA A 641 -25.86 2.16 -36.02
CA ALA A 641 -26.60 3.08 -35.17
C ALA A 641 -25.95 3.16 -33.79
N ALA A 642 -26.03 4.31 -33.14
CA ALA A 642 -25.57 4.53 -31.79
C ALA A 642 -26.39 5.64 -31.12
N GLY A 643 -26.35 5.70 -29.80
CA GLY A 643 -27.05 6.72 -29.03
C GLY A 643 -26.83 6.59 -27.52
N GLU A 644 -27.69 7.26 -26.76
CA GLU A 644 -27.70 7.23 -25.30
C GLU A 644 -28.95 6.54 -24.76
N LEU A 645 -28.82 5.90 -23.59
CA LEU A 645 -29.94 5.54 -22.72
C LEU A 645 -29.80 6.32 -21.41
N THR A 646 -30.93 6.72 -20.84
CA THR A 646 -30.94 7.28 -19.47
C THR A 646 -30.64 6.17 -18.48
N CYS A 647 -29.55 6.29 -17.73
CA CYS A 647 -29.27 5.41 -16.59
C CYS A 647 -30.10 5.88 -15.38
N PRO A 648 -30.97 5.05 -14.79
CA PRO A 648 -31.59 5.40 -13.51
C PRO A 648 -30.53 5.43 -12.40
N ALA A 649 -30.75 6.25 -11.37
CA ALA A 649 -29.94 6.28 -10.16
C ALA A 649 -30.16 5.01 -9.31
N LEU A 650 -29.71 3.86 -9.81
CA LEU A 650 -29.85 2.56 -9.14
C LEU A 650 -29.01 2.57 -7.87
N ALA A 651 -29.64 2.35 -6.73
CA ALA A 651 -28.96 2.16 -5.46
C ALA A 651 -28.02 0.93 -5.51
N PRO A 652 -27.02 0.83 -4.61
CA PRO A 652 -26.16 -0.35 -4.50
C PRO A 652 -26.96 -1.66 -4.44
N GLY A 653 -26.62 -2.61 -5.32
CA GLY A 653 -27.30 -3.91 -5.43
C GLY A 653 -28.60 -3.91 -6.24
N ALA A 654 -29.12 -2.74 -6.66
CA ALA A 654 -30.33 -2.66 -7.48
C ALA A 654 -30.04 -2.91 -8.97
N GLU A 655 -31.08 -3.34 -9.71
CA GLU A 655 -31.03 -3.57 -11.15
C GLU A 655 -32.26 -3.01 -11.86
N ALA A 656 -32.12 -2.71 -13.16
CA ALA A 656 -33.23 -2.32 -14.03
C ALA A 656 -33.04 -2.80 -15.46
N ASP A 657 -34.17 -3.04 -16.14
CA ASP A 657 -34.22 -3.31 -17.58
C ASP A 657 -34.61 -2.02 -18.33
N LEU A 658 -33.77 -1.62 -19.28
CA LEU A 658 -33.97 -0.42 -20.10
C LEU A 658 -34.29 -0.81 -21.54
N PRO A 659 -35.29 -0.20 -22.19
CA PRO A 659 -35.63 -0.52 -23.57
C PRO A 659 -34.48 -0.14 -24.51
N LEU A 660 -34.07 -1.09 -25.37
CA LEU A 660 -33.21 -0.77 -26.49
C LEU A 660 -34.04 -0.19 -27.65
N PRO A 661 -33.45 0.69 -28.48
CA PRO A 661 -34.11 1.14 -29.69
C PRO A 661 -34.28 -0.02 -30.69
N PRO A 662 -35.21 0.10 -31.65
CA PRO A 662 -35.36 -0.91 -32.68
C PRO A 662 -34.09 -1.03 -33.54
N ALA A 663 -33.75 -2.26 -33.93
CA ALA A 663 -32.64 -2.50 -34.85
C ALA A 663 -32.85 -1.75 -36.19
N PRO A 664 -31.77 -1.26 -36.84
CA PRO A 664 -31.87 -0.57 -38.12
C PRO A 664 -32.57 -1.42 -39.20
N LYS A 665 -33.65 -0.90 -39.80
CA LYS A 665 -34.48 -1.63 -40.78
C LYS A 665 -33.74 -2.11 -42.03
N ASN A 666 -32.67 -1.42 -42.41
CA ASN A 666 -31.87 -1.70 -43.61
C ASN A 666 -30.47 -2.23 -43.25
N ALA A 667 -30.30 -2.86 -42.08
CA ALA A 667 -29.04 -3.47 -41.72
C ALA A 667 -28.64 -4.52 -42.79
N PRO A 668 -27.38 -4.52 -43.27
CA PRO A 668 -26.88 -5.56 -44.16
C PRO A 668 -26.92 -6.93 -43.47
N PRO A 669 -26.95 -8.04 -44.25
CA PRO A 669 -26.84 -9.37 -43.68
C PRO A 669 -25.47 -9.55 -43.00
N GLY A 670 -25.44 -10.20 -41.85
CA GLY A 670 -24.22 -10.48 -41.11
C GLY A 670 -24.46 -10.74 -39.63
N GLU A 671 -23.39 -11.00 -38.89
CA GLU A 671 -23.46 -11.04 -37.43
C GLU A 671 -23.69 -9.64 -36.88
N ALA A 672 -24.75 -9.50 -36.09
CA ALA A 672 -25.13 -8.25 -35.49
C ALA A 672 -24.96 -8.29 -33.98
N TYR A 673 -24.48 -7.20 -33.39
CA TYR A 673 -24.23 -7.08 -31.95
C TYR A 673 -24.78 -5.77 -31.40
N TRP A 674 -25.34 -5.83 -30.21
CA TRP A 674 -25.53 -4.68 -29.34
C TRP A 674 -24.31 -4.55 -28.45
N THR A 675 -23.79 -3.34 -28.29
CA THR A 675 -22.82 -3.00 -27.26
C THR A 675 -23.36 -1.84 -26.45
N VAL A 676 -23.34 -1.96 -25.12
CA VAL A 676 -23.73 -0.90 -24.20
C VAL A 676 -22.58 -0.63 -23.23
N ARG A 677 -22.24 0.64 -23.04
CA ARG A 677 -21.12 1.12 -22.21
C ARG A 677 -21.63 2.05 -21.13
N ALA A 678 -21.19 1.83 -19.90
CA ALA A 678 -21.34 2.78 -18.81
C ALA A 678 -20.13 3.71 -18.76
N VAL A 679 -20.40 5.01 -18.91
CA VAL A 679 -19.37 6.05 -18.92
C VAL A 679 -19.66 7.11 -17.87
N LEU A 680 -18.62 7.77 -17.37
CA LEU A 680 -18.76 8.88 -16.44
C LEU A 680 -19.54 10.05 -17.07
N ALA A 681 -20.49 10.60 -16.33
CA ALA A 681 -21.26 11.76 -16.77
C ALA A 681 -20.49 13.09 -16.65
N LYS A 682 -19.52 13.15 -15.73
CA LYS A 682 -18.70 14.32 -15.42
C LYS A 682 -17.31 13.89 -14.99
N ASP A 683 -16.39 14.83 -14.96
CA ASP A 683 -15.06 14.63 -14.40
C ASP A 683 -15.14 14.21 -12.92
N THR A 684 -14.24 13.32 -12.53
CA THR A 684 -13.94 12.91 -11.16
C THR A 684 -12.47 13.20 -10.87
N PRO A 685 -12.03 13.17 -9.60
CA PRO A 685 -10.61 13.35 -9.26
C PRO A 685 -9.64 12.35 -9.94
N TRP A 686 -10.16 11.22 -10.42
CA TRP A 686 -9.37 10.12 -10.99
C TRP A 686 -9.58 9.87 -12.49
N ALA A 687 -10.66 10.36 -13.10
CA ALA A 687 -10.88 10.26 -14.54
C ALA A 687 -11.77 11.38 -15.08
N SER A 688 -11.59 11.72 -16.36
CA SER A 688 -12.45 12.65 -17.07
C SER A 688 -13.84 12.05 -17.38
N ALA A 689 -14.80 12.91 -17.69
CA ALA A 689 -16.07 12.52 -18.27
C ALA A 689 -15.86 11.65 -19.52
N GLU A 690 -16.83 10.78 -19.82
CA GLU A 690 -16.77 9.76 -20.89
C GLU A 690 -15.79 8.60 -20.64
N HIS A 691 -15.04 8.58 -19.52
CA HIS A 691 -14.28 7.38 -19.13
C HIS A 691 -15.20 6.17 -18.98
N GLU A 692 -14.86 5.06 -19.66
CA GLU A 692 -15.62 3.82 -19.61
C GLU A 692 -15.31 3.03 -18.33
N VAL A 693 -16.35 2.82 -17.51
CA VAL A 693 -16.30 2.07 -16.25
C VAL A 693 -16.63 0.59 -16.49
N ALA A 694 -17.60 0.32 -17.35
CA ALA A 694 -18.09 -1.03 -17.64
C ALA A 694 -18.70 -1.10 -19.04
N TRP A 695 -18.79 -2.30 -19.60
CA TRP A 695 -19.48 -2.51 -20.89
C TRP A 695 -20.05 -3.92 -21.02
N GLY A 696 -21.06 -4.10 -21.85
CA GLY A 696 -21.62 -5.39 -22.22
C GLY A 696 -21.84 -5.49 -23.73
N GLN A 697 -21.66 -6.69 -24.30
CA GLN A 697 -21.97 -6.97 -25.70
C GLN A 697 -22.66 -8.32 -25.84
N TRP A 698 -23.68 -8.37 -26.69
CA TRP A 698 -24.40 -9.59 -27.00
C TRP A 698 -24.93 -9.55 -28.43
N ARG A 699 -25.20 -10.73 -28.97
CA ARG A 699 -25.70 -10.88 -30.34
C ARG A 699 -27.10 -10.29 -30.43
N ALA A 700 -27.34 -9.44 -31.42
CA ALA A 700 -28.70 -8.98 -31.72
C ALA A 700 -29.48 -10.13 -32.37
N VAL A 701 -30.64 -10.48 -31.82
CA VAL A 701 -31.54 -11.46 -32.43
C VAL A 701 -31.93 -10.93 -33.81
N ALA A 702 -31.58 -11.66 -34.87
CA ALA A 702 -31.97 -11.29 -36.23
C ALA A 702 -33.50 -11.20 -36.26
N TRP A 703 -34.03 -10.04 -36.66
CA TRP A 703 -35.45 -9.91 -36.95
C TRP A 703 -35.77 -10.96 -38.01
N SER A 704 -36.51 -12.01 -37.64
CA SER A 704 -36.87 -13.05 -38.58
C SER A 704 -37.66 -12.36 -39.68
N ARG A 705 -37.11 -12.35 -40.91
CA ARG A 705 -37.89 -11.99 -42.07
C ARG A 705 -39.12 -12.89 -42.04
N ARG A 706 -40.30 -12.33 -41.75
CA ARG A 706 -41.56 -13.01 -42.06
C ARG A 706 -41.40 -13.51 -43.50
N PRO A 707 -41.53 -14.82 -43.77
CA PRO A 707 -41.53 -15.31 -45.13
C PRO A 707 -42.58 -14.48 -45.87
N LEU A 708 -42.18 -13.80 -46.94
CA LEU A 708 -43.13 -13.21 -47.87
C LEU A 708 -44.08 -14.34 -48.24
N GLY A 709 -45.35 -14.19 -47.84
CA GLY A 709 -46.37 -15.21 -48.05
C GLY A 709 -46.33 -15.60 -49.52
N ALA A 710 -46.09 -16.89 -49.78
CA ALA A 710 -46.18 -17.44 -51.11
C ALA A 710 -47.57 -17.09 -51.65
N THR A 711 -47.62 -16.17 -52.61
CA THR A 711 -48.80 -15.93 -53.42
C THR A 711 -49.15 -17.26 -54.09
N ARG A 712 -50.24 -17.88 -53.63
CA ARG A 712 -50.87 -19.01 -54.32
C ARG A 712 -51.12 -18.59 -55.78
N PRO A 713 -50.66 -19.35 -56.78
CA PRO A 713 -51.12 -19.14 -58.14
C PRO A 713 -52.62 -19.43 -58.18
N ALA A 714 -53.36 -18.52 -58.80
CA ALA A 714 -54.76 -18.73 -59.16
C ALA A 714 -54.87 -20.02 -59.98
N GLY A 715 -55.87 -20.83 -59.63
CA GLY A 715 -56.12 -22.11 -60.30
C GLY A 715 -56.34 -21.93 -61.78
N ASP A 716 -55.87 -22.92 -62.55
CA ASP A 716 -56.32 -23.11 -63.92
C ASP A 716 -57.06 -24.44 -64.01
N SER A 717 -58.32 -24.29 -64.39
CA SER A 717 -59.25 -25.33 -64.80
C SER A 717 -58.91 -25.84 -66.21
N ARG A 718 -59.22 -27.12 -66.46
CA ARG A 718 -59.29 -27.89 -67.74
C ARG A 718 -58.29 -29.06 -67.68
N GLY A 719 -58.64 -30.33 -67.82
CA GLY A 719 -59.69 -30.98 -68.60
C GLY A 719 -58.99 -32.03 -69.46
N GLY A 720 -59.30 -33.32 -69.27
CA GLY A 720 -58.68 -34.45 -69.97
C GLY A 720 -58.55 -35.67 -69.08
#